data_AF-D8U0J3-F1
#
_entry.id   AF-D8U0J3-F1
#
_cell.length_a   1.000
_cell.length_b   1.000
_cell.length_c   1.000
_cell.angle_alpha   90.00
_cell.angle_beta   90.00
_cell.angle_gamma   90.00
#
_symmetry.space_group_name_H-M   'P 1'
#
loop_
_entity.id
_entity.type
_entity.pdbx_description
1 polymer ?
#
loop_
_entity_poly.entity_id
_entity_poly.type
_entity_poly.pdbx_seq_one_letter_code
_entity_poly.pdbx_strand_id
1 'polypeptide(L)'
;MVVLYRFYEAQMSGEVPAWSRASQAQGGWRNWSHTHDGFGPDGIGMSLSGGWYDAGDHLKISLPLGVTASMLSYGMLTWESTYRSAGQWDLAVRNLDWVASYLIKCHVNASDNPADNAFVAQAREGQEGAQLGNGFVWVGDGDTDHNLHWGRPEQQAEGGEEGALGWRPVYLLTAEGGKGADIVSEAVAAMVGTALVLRRPGIHSNPAKAQELLRRATQLFEFAKLLPGMCVSRVGLSGVASLTSPALGWWSPPAGRQTLYGSARWRDDLAWAAAWLCRAAVETGVGGGAGTSAGSSACAEAASLWIDAADTGGEYGRDVIAWAAVFPLASMMLRDVGAGGPAMVGRFEQHISYVLDRWISPAAAPPCNGTSLEFQVCYTPGGLAWYSNWGSARCAANMAMAALMSSRTGTETNTNTPEVALTQQRRRCWAWRQASYLLGGNSRNQSFVVGYAPTPYHSSPTRPVHKSSSCPTDYNTTCDWTALSAPGANPSVLYGALVGGPDQLDGYQDSRGEYVQNEVALDYNAGFTGAMAGLIEVESLLHEGGCSWEGYCVSTSCGTPGDRGVLPAPATCPAVQICVVVMVVMVVAVVVAVVRAAAIIISRPINTNDMSDNRIRGGPSQPPPQPPAPPPPPSPPLGLPSDPSKAPATCRPTDAACRSCLGNTNVTNTTACSACVAVCAELSIIDHRIDMRGRKKVKPATRCLSDWRDARAQCFDCVTSGVTDAVSCAECAKLPTAAARAACMTCQVRPLSAQSAS
;
A
#
# COMPACT_ATOMS: atom_id res chain seq x y z
N MET A 1 2.43 -18.77 5.80
CA MET A 1 3.71 -18.87 5.05
C MET A 1 3.68 -19.93 3.94
N VAL A 2 3.35 -21.21 4.24
CA VAL A 2 3.46 -22.36 3.30
C VAL A 2 2.78 -22.17 1.93
N VAL A 3 1.68 -21.43 1.89
CA VAL A 3 0.90 -21.21 0.65
C VAL A 3 1.33 -19.98 -0.14
N LEU A 4 2.10 -19.04 0.44
CA LEU A 4 2.34 -17.73 -0.18
C LEU A 4 3.19 -17.81 -1.45
N TYR A 5 4.20 -18.69 -1.48
CA TYR A 5 5.00 -18.90 -2.68
C TYR A 5 4.28 -19.70 -3.78
N ARG A 6 3.15 -20.35 -3.48
CA ARG A 6 2.33 -20.99 -4.53
C ARG A 6 1.76 -19.97 -5.50
N PHE A 7 1.48 -18.75 -5.03
CA PHE A 7 1.05 -17.66 -5.89
C PHE A 7 2.13 -17.30 -6.91
N TYR A 8 3.36 -17.02 -6.47
CA TYR A 8 4.48 -16.69 -7.37
C TYR A 8 4.81 -17.83 -8.35
N GLU A 9 4.74 -19.09 -7.90
CA GLU A 9 4.84 -20.27 -8.75
C GLU A 9 3.76 -20.31 -9.85
N ALA A 10 2.54 -19.89 -9.51
CA ALA A 10 1.42 -19.79 -10.45
C ALA A 10 1.48 -18.56 -11.37
N GLN A 11 2.36 -17.59 -11.09
CA GLN A 11 2.63 -16.45 -11.97
C GLN A 11 3.75 -16.71 -13.00
N MET A 12 4.45 -17.85 -12.96
CA MET A 12 5.59 -18.11 -13.85
C MET A 12 5.20 -18.10 -15.34
N SER A 13 5.90 -17.31 -16.15
CA SER A 13 5.81 -17.27 -17.62
C SER A 13 6.97 -18.03 -18.25
N GLY A 14 6.83 -18.53 -19.48
CA GLY A 14 7.86 -19.30 -20.16
C GLY A 14 7.72 -20.80 -19.91
N GLU A 15 8.83 -21.52 -19.96
CA GLU A 15 8.87 -22.96 -19.68
C GLU A 15 8.74 -23.22 -18.17
N VAL A 16 7.51 -23.14 -17.64
CA VAL A 16 7.22 -23.29 -16.20
C VAL A 16 7.94 -24.53 -15.65
N PRO A 17 8.83 -24.37 -14.66
CA PRO A 17 9.80 -25.40 -14.36
C PRO A 17 9.16 -26.55 -13.59
N ALA A 18 9.64 -27.77 -13.81
CA ALA A 18 9.07 -28.98 -13.24
C ALA A 18 9.14 -29.07 -11.70
N TRP A 19 9.80 -28.14 -11.02
CA TRP A 19 9.78 -28.04 -9.56
C TRP A 19 8.66 -27.15 -9.01
N SER A 20 8.10 -26.28 -9.86
CA SER A 20 6.96 -25.44 -9.49
C SER A 20 5.77 -26.35 -9.21
N ARG A 21 5.15 -26.18 -8.04
CA ARG A 21 3.94 -26.90 -7.64
C ARG A 21 2.73 -26.46 -8.47
N ALA A 22 2.84 -25.34 -9.18
CA ALA A 22 1.83 -24.92 -10.15
C ALA A 22 1.97 -25.67 -11.49
N SER A 23 3.13 -26.26 -11.79
CA SER A 23 3.36 -26.99 -13.05
C SER A 23 2.52 -28.27 -13.13
N GLN A 24 1.99 -28.59 -14.31
CA GLN A 24 1.35 -29.89 -14.59
C GLN A 24 2.29 -31.07 -14.31
N ALA A 25 3.61 -30.90 -14.42
CA ALA A 25 4.60 -31.92 -14.05
C ALA A 25 4.57 -32.29 -12.56
N GLN A 26 4.02 -31.42 -11.70
CA GLN A 26 3.82 -31.64 -10.26
C GLN A 26 2.34 -31.81 -9.88
N GLY A 27 1.46 -32.03 -10.86
CA GLY A 27 0.00 -32.10 -10.64
C GLY A 27 -0.68 -30.75 -10.46
N GLY A 28 0.00 -29.64 -10.80
CA GLY A 28 -0.59 -28.31 -10.90
C GLY A 28 -1.33 -28.10 -12.23
N TRP A 29 -1.67 -26.84 -12.54
CA TRP A 29 -2.53 -26.45 -13.66
C TRP A 29 -1.87 -25.49 -14.67
N ARG A 30 -0.62 -25.07 -14.43
CA ARG A 30 0.21 -24.25 -15.33
C ARG A 30 1.09 -25.13 -16.22
N ASN A 31 1.38 -24.67 -17.43
CA ASN A 31 2.34 -25.30 -18.35
C ASN A 31 3.12 -24.21 -19.11
N TRP A 32 3.87 -24.59 -20.14
CA TRP A 32 4.67 -23.66 -20.94
C TRP A 32 3.80 -22.63 -21.64
N SER A 33 4.18 -21.37 -21.54
CA SER A 33 3.47 -20.25 -22.14
C SER A 33 4.41 -19.14 -22.54
N HIS A 34 4.10 -18.38 -23.59
CA HIS A 34 4.88 -17.20 -23.99
C HIS A 34 6.37 -17.51 -24.21
N THR A 35 6.66 -18.65 -24.85
CA THR A 35 8.02 -19.16 -25.06
C THR A 35 8.77 -18.42 -26.17
N HIS A 36 8.05 -17.70 -27.04
CA HIS A 36 8.57 -16.87 -28.12
C HIS A 36 8.72 -15.39 -27.73
N ASP A 37 8.50 -15.03 -26.45
CA ASP A 37 8.76 -13.67 -25.96
C ASP A 37 10.18 -13.21 -26.40
N GLY A 38 10.25 -12.09 -27.13
CA GLY A 38 11.47 -11.51 -27.69
C GLY A 38 11.79 -11.87 -29.16
N PHE A 39 11.02 -12.77 -29.79
CA PHE A 39 11.21 -13.21 -31.18
C PHE A 39 10.09 -12.81 -32.16
N GLY A 40 9.02 -12.13 -31.71
CA GLY A 40 7.95 -11.62 -32.57
C GLY A 40 8.34 -10.37 -33.38
N PRO A 41 7.42 -9.79 -34.19
CA PRO A 41 7.63 -8.47 -34.77
C PRO A 41 7.86 -7.44 -33.63
N ASP A 42 8.77 -6.49 -33.83
CA ASP A 42 9.35 -5.62 -32.79
C ASP A 42 10.06 -6.35 -31.61
N GLY A 43 10.29 -7.65 -31.74
CA GLY A 43 11.20 -8.40 -30.87
C GLY A 43 12.66 -8.04 -31.14
N ILE A 44 13.50 -8.27 -30.14
CA ILE A 44 14.95 -7.99 -30.20
C ILE A 44 15.78 -9.19 -30.67
N GLY A 45 15.13 -10.25 -31.17
CA GLY A 45 15.79 -11.44 -31.71
C GLY A 45 16.47 -12.32 -30.66
N MET A 46 16.09 -12.22 -29.39
CA MET A 46 16.60 -13.05 -28.30
C MET A 46 15.51 -13.49 -27.34
N SER A 47 15.73 -14.61 -26.65
CA SER A 47 14.75 -15.19 -25.75
C SER A 47 14.56 -14.33 -24.50
N LEU A 48 13.33 -13.89 -24.28
CA LEU A 48 12.85 -13.23 -23.07
C LEU A 48 11.79 -14.06 -22.35
N SER A 49 11.66 -15.34 -22.70
CA SER A 49 10.86 -16.33 -21.96
C SER A 49 11.36 -16.45 -20.50
N GLY A 50 10.43 -16.66 -19.57
CA GLY A 50 10.70 -16.62 -18.12
C GLY A 50 10.01 -15.44 -17.42
N GLY A 51 10.30 -15.27 -16.14
CA GLY A 51 9.75 -14.19 -15.31
C GLY A 51 8.36 -14.51 -14.75
N TRP A 52 7.70 -13.49 -14.21
CA TRP A 52 6.34 -13.59 -13.67
C TRP A 52 5.37 -12.72 -14.47
N TYR A 53 4.14 -13.20 -14.63
CA TYR A 53 3.00 -12.34 -14.94
C TYR A 53 2.67 -11.46 -13.74
N ASP A 54 2.25 -10.23 -14.03
CA ASP A 54 2.04 -9.18 -13.05
C ASP A 54 0.84 -9.45 -12.14
N ALA A 55 -0.32 -9.72 -12.73
CA ALA A 55 -1.58 -9.77 -12.01
C ALA A 55 -2.47 -10.94 -12.45
N GLY A 56 -3.77 -10.69 -12.66
CA GLY A 56 -4.66 -11.63 -13.32
C GLY A 56 -4.44 -11.78 -14.83
N ASP A 57 -3.53 -11.00 -15.40
CA ASP A 57 -3.20 -10.87 -16.81
C ASP A 57 -1.94 -11.67 -17.21
N HIS A 58 -1.43 -11.49 -18.43
CA HIS A 58 -0.20 -12.17 -18.90
C HIS A 58 0.94 -11.22 -19.29
N LEU A 59 0.95 -10.02 -18.73
CA LEU A 59 2.01 -9.03 -18.93
C LEU A 59 3.11 -9.22 -17.90
N LYS A 60 4.38 -9.01 -18.27
CA LYS A 60 5.53 -9.05 -17.34
C LYS A 60 6.04 -7.63 -17.10
N ILE A 61 5.37 -6.92 -16.20
CA ILE A 61 5.59 -5.50 -15.96
C ILE A 61 6.81 -5.33 -15.04
N SER A 62 7.91 -4.78 -15.57
CA SER A 62 9.22 -4.79 -14.88
C SER A 62 9.24 -4.04 -13.55
N LEU A 63 8.47 -2.97 -13.40
CA LEU A 63 8.45 -2.13 -12.19
C LEU A 63 7.87 -2.89 -10.96
N PRO A 64 6.59 -3.32 -10.95
CA PRO A 64 6.04 -4.13 -9.86
C PRO A 64 6.75 -5.48 -9.69
N LEU A 65 7.29 -6.07 -10.77
CA LEU A 65 8.11 -7.29 -10.68
C LEU A 65 9.40 -7.05 -9.89
N GLY A 66 10.12 -5.96 -10.18
CA GLY A 66 11.36 -5.59 -9.50
C GLY A 66 11.12 -5.28 -8.02
N VAL A 67 10.08 -4.48 -7.72
CA VAL A 67 9.66 -4.16 -6.35
C VAL A 67 9.28 -5.43 -5.58
N THR A 68 8.52 -6.33 -6.21
CA THR A 68 8.13 -7.60 -5.61
C THR A 68 9.36 -8.45 -5.26
N ALA A 69 10.25 -8.67 -6.23
CA ALA A 69 11.44 -9.49 -6.02
C ALA A 69 12.39 -8.89 -4.97
N SER A 70 12.56 -7.56 -4.96
CA SER A 70 13.38 -6.87 -3.96
C SER A 70 12.75 -6.92 -2.57
N MET A 71 11.43 -6.69 -2.42
CA MET A 71 10.72 -6.82 -1.14
C MET A 71 10.73 -8.25 -0.60
N LEU A 72 10.52 -9.27 -1.44
CA LEU A 72 10.63 -10.68 -1.04
C LEU A 72 12.05 -10.99 -0.56
N SER A 73 13.07 -10.53 -1.29
CA SER A 73 14.47 -10.67 -0.87
C SER A 73 14.72 -9.99 0.48
N TYR A 74 14.15 -8.80 0.69
CA TYR A 74 14.30 -8.08 1.95
C TYR A 74 13.67 -8.87 3.10
N GLY A 75 12.44 -9.35 2.94
CA GLY A 75 11.77 -10.18 3.95
C GLY A 75 12.55 -11.47 4.24
N MET A 76 13.06 -12.15 3.22
CA MET A 76 13.88 -13.36 3.39
C MET A 76 15.16 -13.08 4.17
N LEU A 77 15.90 -12.03 3.82
CA LEU A 77 17.17 -11.70 4.48
C LEU A 77 16.96 -11.17 5.90
N THR A 78 15.86 -10.47 6.16
CA THR A 78 15.53 -9.96 7.50
C THR A 78 15.06 -11.07 8.43
N TRP A 79 14.23 -12.00 7.95
CA TRP A 79 13.63 -13.09 8.74
C TRP A 79 14.15 -14.47 8.34
N GLU A 80 15.43 -14.58 8.01
CA GLU A 80 16.04 -15.80 7.46
C GLU A 80 15.77 -17.04 8.33
N SER A 81 15.91 -16.90 9.66
CA SER A 81 15.63 -17.98 10.63
C SER A 81 14.20 -18.50 10.52
N THR A 82 13.22 -17.61 10.38
CA THR A 82 11.81 -17.95 10.20
C THR A 82 11.56 -18.71 8.91
N TYR A 83 12.13 -18.25 7.79
CA TYR A 83 11.98 -18.95 6.51
C TYR A 83 12.57 -20.36 6.56
N ARG A 84 13.71 -20.52 7.24
CA ARG A 84 14.38 -21.81 7.40
C ARG A 84 13.59 -22.75 8.31
N SER A 85 13.15 -22.28 9.47
CA SER A 85 12.36 -23.10 10.41
C SER A 85 11.00 -23.50 9.84
N ALA A 86 10.39 -22.64 9.01
CA ALA A 86 9.16 -22.96 8.29
C ALA A 86 9.37 -23.87 7.06
N GLY A 87 10.61 -24.26 6.74
CA GLY A 87 10.94 -25.06 5.57
C GLY A 87 10.60 -24.38 4.23
N GLN A 88 10.51 -23.04 4.21
CA GLN A 88 10.16 -22.27 3.02
C GLN A 88 11.37 -21.62 2.34
N TRP A 89 12.54 -21.60 2.98
CA TRP A 89 13.75 -20.96 2.47
C TRP A 89 14.10 -21.42 1.04
N ASP A 90 14.32 -22.72 0.85
CA ASP A 90 14.80 -23.25 -0.43
C ASP A 90 13.80 -23.01 -1.57
N LEU A 91 12.51 -23.11 -1.29
CA LEU A 91 11.46 -22.81 -2.27
C LEU A 91 11.43 -21.32 -2.63
N ALA A 92 11.58 -20.45 -1.64
CA ALA A 92 11.63 -19.01 -1.84
C ALA A 92 12.85 -18.59 -2.66
N VAL A 93 14.02 -19.21 -2.42
CA VAL A 93 15.25 -19.02 -3.21
C VAL A 93 14.99 -19.36 -4.68
N ARG A 94 14.34 -20.49 -4.99
CA ARG A 94 14.05 -20.87 -6.39
C ARG A 94 13.12 -19.90 -7.10
N ASN A 95 12.14 -19.34 -6.38
CA ASN A 95 11.23 -18.33 -6.92
C ASN A 95 11.99 -17.05 -7.30
N LEU A 96 12.89 -16.57 -6.43
CA LEU A 96 13.74 -15.41 -6.77
C LEU A 96 14.74 -15.74 -7.89
N ASP A 97 15.33 -16.93 -7.88
CA ASP A 97 16.26 -17.39 -8.92
C ASP A 97 15.62 -17.41 -10.32
N TRP A 98 14.34 -17.78 -10.40
CA TRP A 98 13.53 -17.75 -11.62
C TRP A 98 13.46 -16.33 -12.21
N VAL A 99 13.08 -15.36 -11.38
CA VAL A 99 12.96 -13.95 -11.82
C VAL A 99 14.31 -13.33 -12.12
N ALA A 100 15.32 -13.62 -11.32
CA ALA A 100 16.68 -13.15 -11.58
C ALA A 100 17.23 -13.69 -12.92
N SER A 101 16.87 -14.92 -13.30
CA SER A 101 17.20 -15.44 -14.65
C SER A 101 16.58 -14.60 -15.76
N TYR A 102 15.32 -14.18 -15.58
CA TYR A 102 14.63 -13.31 -16.52
C TYR A 102 15.26 -11.91 -16.58
N LEU A 103 15.58 -11.31 -15.43
CA LEU A 103 16.22 -9.99 -15.38
C LEU A 103 17.61 -9.98 -16.04
N ILE A 104 18.38 -11.08 -15.96
CA ILE A 104 19.64 -11.24 -16.71
C ILE A 104 19.38 -11.18 -18.22
N LYS A 105 18.32 -11.86 -18.70
CA LYS A 105 17.94 -11.82 -20.13
C LYS A 105 17.49 -10.41 -20.55
N CYS A 106 16.85 -9.65 -19.66
CA CYS A 106 16.47 -8.28 -19.94
C CYS A 106 17.67 -7.32 -20.03
N HIS A 107 18.82 -7.63 -19.44
CA HIS A 107 20.03 -6.81 -19.53
C HIS A 107 20.86 -7.18 -20.77
N VAL A 108 20.38 -6.74 -21.94
CA VAL A 108 20.78 -7.28 -23.25
C VAL A 108 22.16 -6.82 -23.75
N ASN A 109 22.57 -5.58 -23.48
CA ASN A 109 23.91 -5.08 -23.83
C ASN A 109 24.70 -4.71 -22.56
N ALA A 110 25.04 -5.70 -21.74
CA ALA A 110 25.74 -5.44 -20.49
C ALA A 110 27.18 -4.95 -20.72
N SER A 111 27.45 -3.74 -20.25
CA SER A 111 28.73 -3.05 -20.43
C SER A 111 29.15 -2.34 -19.16
N ASP A 112 30.47 -2.28 -18.92
CA ASP A 112 31.04 -1.43 -17.86
C ASP A 112 31.04 0.05 -18.27
N ASN A 113 30.86 0.36 -19.56
CA ASN A 113 30.54 1.71 -20.01
C ASN A 113 29.03 1.94 -19.87
N PRO A 114 28.57 2.81 -18.97
CA PRO A 114 27.14 2.96 -18.67
C PRO A 114 26.28 3.32 -19.89
N ALA A 115 26.84 4.11 -20.83
CA ALA A 115 26.12 4.57 -22.03
C ALA A 115 25.81 3.45 -23.04
N ASP A 116 26.56 2.34 -23.01
CA ASP A 116 26.33 1.21 -23.90
C ASP A 116 25.25 0.26 -23.37
N ASN A 117 24.83 0.41 -22.11
CA ASN A 117 23.85 -0.49 -21.52
C ASN A 117 22.47 -0.33 -22.16
N ALA A 118 21.76 -1.45 -22.25
CA ALA A 118 20.38 -1.48 -22.65
C ALA A 118 19.59 -2.50 -21.82
N PHE A 119 18.35 -2.15 -21.45
CA PHE A 119 17.50 -2.97 -20.60
C PHE A 119 16.10 -3.13 -21.19
N VAL A 120 15.60 -4.35 -21.21
CA VAL A 120 14.26 -4.66 -21.70
C VAL A 120 13.21 -4.42 -20.61
N ALA A 121 12.27 -3.54 -20.92
CA ALA A 121 10.99 -3.44 -20.24
C ALA A 121 9.90 -3.97 -21.18
N GLN A 122 8.96 -4.79 -20.70
CA GLN A 122 7.75 -5.03 -21.48
C GLN A 122 6.85 -3.80 -21.34
N ALA A 123 7.10 -2.78 -22.15
CA ALA A 123 6.57 -1.44 -21.90
C ALA A 123 6.21 -0.60 -23.12
N ARG A 124 4.92 -0.45 -23.45
CA ARG A 124 4.49 0.44 -24.52
C ARG A 124 4.88 1.91 -24.34
N GLU A 125 5.89 2.39 -25.06
CA GLU A 125 5.94 3.81 -25.45
C GLU A 125 4.94 4.00 -26.60
N GLY A 126 3.99 4.93 -26.46
CA GLY A 126 3.03 5.22 -27.54
C GLY A 126 3.78 5.79 -28.75
N GLN A 127 3.42 5.36 -29.97
CA GLN A 127 4.05 5.90 -31.18
C GLN A 127 3.96 7.44 -31.25
N GLU A 128 5.10 8.08 -31.47
CA GLU A 128 5.18 9.43 -32.05
C GLU A 128 4.62 9.38 -33.48
N GLY A 129 3.32 9.61 -33.60
CA GLY A 129 2.58 9.49 -34.86
C GLY A 129 1.33 10.36 -34.94
N ALA A 130 1.24 11.41 -34.13
CA ALA A 130 0.40 12.58 -34.37
C ALA A 130 1.03 13.72 -33.59
N GLN A 131 1.38 14.82 -34.28
CA GLN A 131 1.98 16.03 -33.69
C GLN A 131 1.45 16.30 -32.28
N LEU A 132 2.30 16.09 -31.27
CA LEU A 132 2.32 16.72 -29.94
C LEU A 132 3.34 15.94 -29.09
N GLY A 133 4.59 16.39 -29.10
CA GLY A 133 5.63 15.87 -28.22
C GLY A 133 5.21 16.05 -26.77
N ASN A 134 5.02 14.93 -26.06
CA ASN A 134 4.87 14.80 -24.60
C ASN A 134 5.01 13.30 -24.28
N GLY A 135 6.25 12.85 -24.04
CA GLY A 135 6.57 11.43 -23.84
C GLY A 135 6.19 10.90 -22.45
N PHE A 136 5.39 9.83 -22.44
CA PHE A 136 5.15 8.94 -21.30
C PHE A 136 5.74 7.57 -21.64
N VAL A 137 6.37 6.89 -20.67
CA VAL A 137 6.73 5.47 -20.79
C VAL A 137 5.61 4.66 -20.14
N TRP A 138 4.84 3.90 -20.92
CA TRP A 138 3.80 3.00 -20.39
C TRP A 138 4.34 1.58 -20.31
N VAL A 139 3.93 0.80 -19.31
CA VAL A 139 4.39 -0.58 -19.16
C VAL A 139 3.26 -1.57 -19.50
N GLY A 140 3.50 -2.51 -20.44
CA GLY A 140 2.55 -3.51 -20.94
C GLY A 140 1.67 -3.07 -22.13
N ASP A 141 1.28 -4.01 -23.00
CA ASP A 141 0.23 -3.80 -24.00
C ASP A 141 -1.11 -4.35 -23.48
N GLY A 142 -1.77 -3.57 -22.63
CA GLY A 142 -3.09 -3.91 -22.09
C GLY A 142 -4.16 -3.99 -23.18
N ASP A 143 -3.99 -3.32 -24.32
CA ASP A 143 -5.00 -3.36 -25.37
C ASP A 143 -5.11 -4.76 -25.99
N THR A 144 -3.99 -5.42 -26.28
CA THR A 144 -4.00 -6.81 -26.75
C THR A 144 -4.29 -7.77 -25.60
N ASP A 145 -3.52 -7.70 -24.51
CA ASP A 145 -3.63 -8.70 -23.46
C ASP A 145 -4.99 -8.64 -22.78
N HIS A 146 -5.43 -7.46 -22.32
CA HIS A 146 -6.67 -7.34 -21.55
C HIS A 146 -7.92 -7.38 -22.41
N ASN A 147 -7.92 -6.84 -23.64
CA ASN A 147 -9.17 -6.73 -24.41
C ASN A 147 -9.36 -7.83 -25.47
N LEU A 148 -8.30 -8.50 -25.93
CA LEU A 148 -8.44 -9.49 -27.01
C LEU A 148 -8.38 -10.94 -26.51
N HIS A 149 -7.85 -11.19 -25.31
CA HIS A 149 -7.70 -12.55 -24.77
C HIS A 149 -8.10 -12.68 -23.30
N TRP A 150 -9.13 -13.49 -23.05
CA TRP A 150 -9.40 -14.05 -21.73
C TRP A 150 -9.26 -15.56 -21.80
N GLY A 151 -8.18 -16.11 -21.26
CA GLY A 151 -7.93 -17.55 -21.34
C GLY A 151 -6.63 -17.95 -20.65
N ARG A 152 -6.18 -19.18 -20.87
CA ARG A 152 -4.89 -19.64 -20.36
C ARG A 152 -3.74 -18.96 -21.13
N PRO A 153 -2.62 -18.58 -20.49
CA PRO A 153 -1.44 -18.08 -21.19
C PRO A 153 -0.83 -19.16 -22.09
N GLU A 154 -0.99 -20.44 -21.74
CA GLU A 154 -0.52 -21.59 -22.53
C GLU A 154 -1.26 -21.76 -23.87
N GLN A 155 -2.38 -21.06 -24.07
CA GLN A 155 -3.22 -21.12 -25.27
C GLN A 155 -3.37 -19.76 -25.95
N GLN A 156 -2.70 -18.72 -25.42
CA GLN A 156 -2.63 -17.43 -26.09
C GLN A 156 -1.75 -17.58 -27.33
N ALA A 157 -2.17 -16.99 -28.45
CA ALA A 157 -1.33 -16.95 -29.64
C ALA A 157 0.00 -16.22 -29.33
N GLU A 158 1.07 -16.56 -30.05
CA GLU A 158 2.37 -15.88 -29.92
C GLU A 158 2.82 -15.37 -31.29
N GLY A 159 3.10 -14.07 -31.40
CA GLY A 159 3.51 -13.39 -32.62
C GLY A 159 2.37 -12.70 -33.38
N GLY A 160 2.66 -12.29 -34.62
CA GLY A 160 1.80 -11.39 -35.41
C GLY A 160 2.17 -9.91 -35.24
N GLU A 161 1.60 -9.04 -36.08
CA GLU A 161 1.86 -7.58 -36.06
C GLU A 161 1.06 -6.87 -34.95
N GLU A 162 1.28 -5.56 -34.73
CA GLU A 162 0.53 -4.76 -33.75
C GLU A 162 -1.00 -4.94 -33.95
N GLY A 163 -1.69 -5.34 -32.88
CA GLY A 163 -3.12 -5.63 -32.88
C GLY A 163 -3.51 -7.09 -33.13
N ALA A 164 -2.55 -7.99 -33.39
CA ALA A 164 -2.81 -9.43 -33.42
C ALA A 164 -2.99 -10.01 -32.00
N LEU A 165 -3.72 -11.13 -31.87
CA LEU A 165 -3.95 -11.81 -30.57
C LEU A 165 -2.66 -12.21 -29.83
N GLY A 166 -1.59 -12.49 -30.59
CA GLY A 166 -0.29 -12.85 -30.05
C GLY A 166 0.72 -11.71 -29.99
N TRP A 167 0.26 -10.47 -30.20
CA TRP A 167 1.11 -9.29 -30.12
C TRP A 167 1.62 -9.08 -28.70
N ARG A 168 2.93 -9.21 -28.52
CA ARG A 168 3.62 -9.12 -27.23
C ARG A 168 4.92 -8.33 -27.40
N PRO A 169 4.83 -7.00 -27.55
CA PRO A 169 5.97 -6.16 -27.89
C PRO A 169 7.00 -6.08 -26.74
N VAL A 170 8.25 -5.83 -27.11
CA VAL A 170 9.38 -5.60 -26.21
C VAL A 170 9.92 -4.22 -26.42
N TYR A 171 10.33 -3.57 -25.33
CA TYR A 171 10.84 -2.21 -25.37
C TYR A 171 12.19 -2.13 -24.72
N LEU A 172 13.08 -1.42 -25.39
CA LEU A 172 14.47 -1.34 -25.03
C LEU A 172 14.78 0.04 -24.48
N LEU A 173 15.10 0.10 -23.19
CA LEU A 173 15.61 1.29 -22.54
C LEU A 173 17.10 1.43 -22.89
N THR A 174 17.49 2.58 -23.42
CA THR A 174 18.87 2.91 -23.80
C THR A 174 19.27 4.28 -23.26
N ALA A 175 20.58 4.56 -23.20
CA ALA A 175 21.07 5.86 -22.72
C ALA A 175 20.63 7.02 -23.62
N GLU A 176 20.53 6.78 -24.93
CA GLU A 176 19.98 7.75 -25.90
C GLU A 176 18.51 8.09 -25.60
N GLY A 177 17.71 7.09 -25.19
CA GLY A 177 16.31 7.31 -24.82
C GLY A 177 16.12 8.15 -23.56
N GLY A 178 17.09 8.14 -22.64
CA GLY A 178 17.16 9.03 -21.48
C GLY A 178 16.02 8.90 -20.46
N LYS A 179 15.27 7.79 -20.46
CA LYS A 179 14.11 7.52 -19.57
C LYS A 179 14.16 6.10 -19.01
N GLY A 180 13.41 5.87 -17.92
CA GLY A 180 13.24 4.54 -17.30
C GLY A 180 14.16 4.27 -16.11
N ALA A 181 14.67 5.32 -15.47
CA ALA A 181 15.52 5.21 -14.28
C ALA A 181 14.87 4.41 -13.15
N ASP A 182 13.57 4.56 -12.95
CA ASP A 182 12.74 3.79 -12.00
C ASP A 182 12.76 2.29 -12.29
N ILE A 183 12.40 1.89 -13.52
CA ILE A 183 12.35 0.51 -13.97
C ILE A 183 13.72 -0.16 -13.83
N VAL A 184 14.78 0.52 -14.29
CA VAL A 184 16.15 0.00 -14.20
C VAL A 184 16.60 -0.08 -12.75
N SER A 185 16.26 0.89 -11.91
CA SER A 185 16.59 0.87 -10.47
C SER A 185 15.91 -0.28 -9.75
N GLU A 186 14.66 -0.60 -10.07
CA GLU A 186 13.98 -1.76 -9.50
C GLU A 186 14.56 -3.10 -9.99
N ALA A 187 15.05 -3.16 -11.23
CA ALA A 187 15.83 -4.31 -11.69
C ALA A 187 17.15 -4.46 -10.91
N VAL A 188 17.85 -3.36 -10.62
CA VAL A 188 19.04 -3.34 -9.74
C VAL A 188 18.70 -3.88 -8.36
N ALA A 189 17.67 -3.33 -7.72
CA ALA A 189 17.22 -3.75 -6.39
C ALA A 189 16.90 -5.26 -6.34
N ALA A 190 16.15 -5.77 -7.33
CA ALA A 190 15.80 -7.18 -7.44
C ALA A 190 17.02 -8.09 -7.66
N MET A 191 17.94 -7.69 -8.55
CA MET A 191 19.17 -8.45 -8.81
C MET A 191 20.07 -8.51 -7.58
N VAL A 192 20.29 -7.38 -6.89
CA VAL A 192 21.12 -7.33 -5.69
C VAL A 192 20.49 -8.13 -4.55
N GLY A 193 19.20 -7.94 -4.28
CA GLY A 193 18.48 -8.71 -3.25
C GLY A 193 18.55 -10.21 -3.49
N THR A 194 18.30 -10.65 -4.73
CA THR A 194 18.39 -12.07 -5.09
C THR A 194 19.81 -12.60 -5.00
N ALA A 195 20.82 -11.81 -5.37
CA ALA A 195 22.22 -12.20 -5.24
C ALA A 195 22.60 -12.47 -3.77
N LEU A 196 22.17 -11.61 -2.84
CA LEU A 196 22.42 -11.81 -1.41
C LEU A 196 21.75 -13.08 -0.89
N VAL A 197 20.52 -13.36 -1.33
CA VAL A 197 19.79 -14.60 -1.00
C VAL A 197 20.52 -15.84 -1.56
N LEU A 198 20.92 -15.83 -2.83
CA LEU A 198 21.60 -16.96 -3.48
C LEU A 198 22.97 -17.28 -2.86
N ARG A 199 23.61 -16.31 -2.21
CA ARG A 199 24.87 -16.52 -1.48
C ARG A 199 24.70 -17.19 -0.13
N ARG A 200 23.50 -17.15 0.45
CA ARG A 200 23.26 -17.82 1.72
C ARG A 200 23.34 -19.34 1.54
N PRO A 201 23.87 -20.08 2.53
CA PRO A 201 23.91 -21.54 2.46
C PRO A 201 22.51 -22.15 2.30
N GLY A 202 22.38 -23.17 1.45
CA GLY A 202 21.12 -23.86 1.16
C GLY A 202 21.27 -24.76 -0.05
N ILE A 203 20.26 -25.60 -0.32
CA ILE A 203 20.29 -26.58 -1.43
C ILE A 203 20.32 -25.85 -2.78
N HIS A 204 19.70 -24.67 -2.84
CA HIS A 204 19.64 -23.83 -4.03
C HIS A 204 20.56 -22.60 -3.95
N SER A 205 21.59 -22.64 -3.10
CA SER A 205 22.64 -21.63 -3.12
C SER A 205 23.36 -21.62 -4.47
N ASN A 206 23.62 -20.44 -5.03
CA ASN A 206 24.36 -20.28 -6.27
C ASN A 206 25.26 -19.03 -6.21
N PRO A 207 26.45 -19.14 -5.59
CA PRO A 207 27.38 -18.01 -5.47
C PRO A 207 27.86 -17.46 -6.81
N ALA A 208 28.00 -18.32 -7.83
CA ALA A 208 28.44 -17.91 -9.17
C ALA A 208 27.40 -17.00 -9.84
N LYS A 209 26.13 -17.40 -9.83
CA LYS A 209 25.03 -16.57 -10.34
C LYS A 209 24.83 -15.31 -9.51
N ALA A 210 25.00 -15.39 -8.18
CA ALA A 210 24.96 -14.21 -7.33
C ALA A 210 26.03 -13.18 -7.70
N GLN A 211 27.26 -13.62 -8.03
CA GLN A 211 28.31 -12.73 -8.50
C GLN A 211 27.95 -12.08 -9.84
N GLU A 212 27.38 -12.84 -10.78
CA GLU A 212 26.92 -12.29 -12.06
C GLU A 212 25.79 -11.26 -11.86
N LEU A 213 24.83 -11.54 -10.98
CA LEU A 213 23.77 -10.60 -10.65
C LEU A 213 24.29 -9.30 -10.05
N LEU A 214 25.25 -9.36 -9.11
CA LEU A 214 25.88 -8.16 -8.56
C LEU A 214 26.61 -7.36 -9.63
N ARG A 215 27.36 -8.02 -10.52
CA ARG A 215 28.06 -7.36 -11.63
C ARG A 215 27.08 -6.64 -12.57
N ARG A 216 26.01 -7.32 -12.98
CA ARG A 216 24.95 -6.77 -13.84
C ARG A 216 24.24 -5.60 -13.15
N ALA A 217 23.91 -5.75 -11.87
CA ALA A 217 23.28 -4.71 -11.08
C ALA A 217 24.15 -3.44 -10.96
N THR A 218 25.47 -3.57 -10.76
CA THR A 218 26.37 -2.42 -10.76
C THR A 218 26.38 -1.69 -12.11
N GLN A 219 26.45 -2.43 -13.22
CA GLN A 219 26.37 -1.86 -14.57
C GLN A 219 25.02 -1.13 -14.80
N LEU A 220 23.91 -1.76 -14.41
CA LEU A 220 22.58 -1.18 -14.52
C LEU A 220 22.37 0.04 -13.61
N PHE A 221 23.02 0.09 -12.45
CA PHE A 221 22.92 1.25 -11.55
C PHE A 221 23.63 2.48 -12.13
N GLU A 222 24.83 2.30 -12.68
CA GLU A 222 25.50 3.38 -13.41
C GLU A 222 24.70 3.81 -14.64
N PHE A 223 24.10 2.85 -15.35
CA PHE A 223 23.20 3.12 -16.47
C PHE A 223 21.96 3.92 -16.02
N ALA A 224 21.31 3.55 -14.91
CA ALA A 224 20.14 4.26 -14.38
C ALA A 224 20.44 5.74 -14.07
N LYS A 225 21.65 6.04 -13.60
CA LYS A 225 22.11 7.42 -13.38
C LYS A 225 22.27 8.24 -14.67
N LEU A 226 22.41 7.58 -15.83
CA LEU A 226 22.40 8.21 -17.16
C LEU A 226 21.00 8.37 -17.77
N LEU A 227 19.97 7.90 -17.07
CA LEU A 227 18.57 8.10 -17.46
C LEU A 227 17.89 9.25 -16.68
N PRO A 228 18.54 10.39 -16.30
CA PRO A 228 17.88 11.46 -15.57
C PRO A 228 16.97 12.23 -16.52
N GLY A 229 15.81 11.64 -16.74
CA GLY A 229 14.68 12.12 -17.48
C GLY A 229 13.46 11.47 -16.85
N MET A 230 12.75 12.27 -16.06
CA MET A 230 11.30 12.29 -16.02
C MET A 230 10.57 11.15 -16.78
N CYS A 231 9.81 10.33 -16.06
CA CYS A 231 8.39 10.32 -16.38
C CYS A 231 7.79 11.60 -15.75
N VAL A 232 7.72 12.69 -16.52
CA VAL A 232 7.22 14.08 -16.24
C VAL A 232 7.95 15.03 -15.22
N SER A 233 8.12 16.32 -15.61
CA SER A 233 8.56 17.45 -14.75
C SER A 233 7.37 18.25 -14.23
N ARG A 234 7.49 18.74 -12.99
CA ARG A 234 6.78 19.85 -12.34
C ARG A 234 5.55 20.44 -13.05
N VAL A 235 4.38 20.28 -12.42
CA VAL A 235 3.46 21.36 -11.96
C VAL A 235 2.65 20.73 -10.81
N GLY A 236 2.61 21.22 -9.57
CA GLY A 236 2.30 22.59 -9.14
C GLY A 236 0.85 22.63 -8.66
N LEU A 237 0.58 22.21 -7.41
CA LEU A 237 -0.64 22.64 -6.73
C LEU A 237 -0.50 24.14 -6.45
N SER A 238 -1.22 24.90 -7.28
CA SER A 238 -1.30 26.34 -7.39
C SER A 238 -1.30 27.08 -6.05
N GLY A 239 -0.55 28.17 -6.04
CA GLY A 239 -0.66 29.21 -5.04
C GLY A 239 -0.27 30.63 -5.48
N VAL A 240 0.26 30.87 -6.69
CA VAL A 240 0.26 32.21 -7.34
C VAL A 240 0.36 32.02 -8.87
N ALA A 241 -0.68 32.40 -9.60
CA ALA A 241 -0.72 32.38 -11.06
C ALA A 241 -0.19 33.70 -11.63
N SER A 242 0.66 33.64 -12.65
CA SER A 242 0.53 34.38 -13.91
C SER A 242 1.83 34.32 -14.72
N LEU A 243 1.98 33.27 -15.53
CA LEU A 243 2.72 33.34 -16.77
C LEU A 243 1.93 32.56 -17.82
N THR A 244 1.31 33.32 -18.73
CA THR A 244 0.75 32.82 -19.98
C THR A 244 1.88 32.22 -20.81
N SER A 245 2.03 30.89 -20.77
CA SER A 245 2.76 30.13 -21.77
C SER A 245 1.98 28.85 -22.06
N PRO A 246 1.63 28.56 -23.32
CA PRO A 246 0.74 27.47 -23.72
C PRO A 246 1.39 26.07 -23.68
N ALA A 247 2.30 25.81 -22.73
CA ALA A 247 3.22 24.66 -22.78
C ALA A 247 3.10 23.65 -21.62
N LEU A 248 2.00 23.62 -20.87
CA LEU A 248 1.80 22.62 -19.81
C LEU A 248 0.38 22.05 -19.89
N GLY A 249 0.18 21.17 -20.86
CA GLY A 249 -1.01 20.35 -21.01
C GLY A 249 -0.88 19.10 -20.14
N TRP A 250 -1.83 18.90 -19.22
CA TRP A 250 -2.16 17.54 -18.77
C TRP A 250 -2.60 16.76 -20.00
N TRP A 251 -1.93 15.64 -20.28
CA TRP A 251 -2.35 14.73 -21.33
C TRP A 251 -3.10 13.56 -20.70
N SER A 252 -4.37 13.44 -21.04
CA SER A 252 -5.09 12.17 -21.07
C SER A 252 -4.92 11.56 -22.46
N PRO A 253 -4.96 10.22 -22.62
CA PRO A 253 -4.99 9.63 -23.94
C PRO A 253 -6.14 10.20 -24.78
N PRO A 254 -5.99 10.32 -26.12
CA PRO A 254 -7.13 10.31 -27.02
C PRO A 254 -8.00 9.11 -26.65
N ALA A 255 -9.32 9.25 -26.74
CA ALA A 255 -10.25 8.19 -26.37
C ALA A 255 -9.79 6.81 -26.89
N GLY A 256 -9.60 5.84 -25.96
CA GLY A 256 -9.64 4.41 -26.30
C GLY A 256 -8.44 3.50 -26.00
N ARG A 257 -7.43 3.87 -25.19
CA ARG A 257 -6.30 2.94 -24.87
C ARG A 257 -5.88 2.96 -23.39
N GLN A 258 -5.56 1.79 -22.82
CA GLN A 258 -5.35 1.62 -21.36
C GLN A 258 -3.89 1.79 -20.91
N THR A 259 -3.69 2.57 -19.85
CA THR A 259 -2.45 2.69 -19.07
C THR A 259 -2.53 1.75 -17.87
N LEU A 260 -1.49 0.93 -17.61
CA LEU A 260 -1.48 0.00 -16.46
C LEU A 260 -0.63 0.49 -15.28
N TYR A 261 0.67 0.72 -15.48
CA TYR A 261 1.60 1.19 -14.44
C TYR A 261 2.34 2.46 -14.89
N GLY A 262 1.81 3.62 -14.52
CA GLY A 262 2.45 4.91 -14.76
C GLY A 262 3.34 5.30 -13.59
N SER A 263 4.63 5.55 -13.86
CA SER A 263 5.51 6.18 -12.90
C SER A 263 5.65 7.67 -13.22
N ALA A 264 5.87 8.51 -12.20
CA ALA A 264 6.16 9.93 -12.39
C ALA A 264 7.41 10.37 -11.60
N ARG A 265 8.14 9.40 -11.06
CA ARG A 265 9.16 9.56 -10.02
C ARG A 265 10.15 8.41 -10.17
N TRP A 266 11.41 8.68 -9.88
CA TRP A 266 12.48 7.69 -10.03
C TRP A 266 13.54 7.83 -8.94
N ARG A 267 13.46 8.91 -8.16
CA ARG A 267 14.48 9.22 -7.15
C ARG A 267 14.37 8.27 -5.96
N ASP A 268 13.16 7.88 -5.61
CA ASP A 268 12.93 6.88 -4.58
C ASP A 268 13.42 5.49 -5.02
N ASP A 269 13.14 5.07 -6.26
CA ASP A 269 13.66 3.82 -6.81
C ASP A 269 15.19 3.84 -6.90
N LEU A 270 15.80 4.96 -7.35
CA LEU A 270 17.25 5.08 -7.42
C LEU A 270 17.89 5.06 -6.02
N ALA A 271 17.28 5.74 -5.03
CA ALA A 271 17.71 5.65 -3.63
C ALA A 271 17.55 4.23 -3.07
N TRP A 272 16.51 3.49 -3.47
CA TRP A 272 16.29 2.11 -3.09
C TRP A 272 17.32 1.15 -3.70
N ALA A 273 17.61 1.30 -4.99
CA ALA A 273 18.68 0.56 -5.66
C ALA A 273 20.05 0.81 -5.01
N ALA A 274 20.35 2.07 -4.69
CA ALA A 274 21.58 2.45 -4.01
C ALA A 274 21.65 1.84 -2.58
N ALA A 275 20.52 1.81 -1.85
CA ALA A 275 20.46 1.18 -0.54
C ALA A 275 20.80 -0.32 -0.60
N TRP A 276 20.29 -1.03 -1.61
CA TRP A 276 20.65 -2.43 -1.86
C TRP A 276 22.13 -2.62 -2.15
N LEU A 277 22.71 -1.77 -3.01
CA LEU A 277 24.14 -1.82 -3.31
C LEU A 277 25.00 -1.52 -2.07
N CYS A 278 24.61 -0.55 -1.24
CA CYS A 278 25.24 -0.30 0.05
C CYS A 278 25.16 -1.53 0.95
N ARG A 279 23.99 -2.15 1.10
CA ARG A 279 23.83 -3.39 1.87
C ARG A 279 24.72 -4.50 1.34
N ALA A 280 24.79 -4.69 0.03
CA ALA A 280 25.67 -5.69 -0.57
C ALA A 280 27.14 -5.38 -0.30
N ALA A 281 27.57 -4.12 -0.37
CA ALA A 281 28.93 -3.71 -0.03
C ALA A 281 29.28 -4.02 1.43
N VAL A 282 28.35 -3.78 2.36
CA VAL A 282 28.54 -4.10 3.79
C VAL A 282 28.57 -5.60 4.04
N GLU A 283 27.63 -6.37 3.49
CA GLU A 283 27.52 -7.81 3.75
C GLU A 283 28.58 -8.65 3.03
N THR A 284 29.13 -8.15 1.92
CA THR A 284 29.94 -8.97 1.02
C THR A 284 31.32 -8.43 0.68
N GLY A 285 31.57 -7.15 0.95
CA GLY A 285 32.78 -6.44 0.54
C GLY A 285 32.91 -6.16 -0.96
N VAL A 286 31.95 -6.57 -1.79
CA VAL A 286 31.89 -6.23 -3.22
C VAL A 286 31.68 -4.73 -3.37
N GLY A 287 32.47 -4.06 -4.22
CA GLY A 287 32.44 -2.59 -4.37
C GLY A 287 33.30 -1.82 -3.36
N GLY A 288 34.17 -2.50 -2.60
CA GLY A 288 35.21 -1.86 -1.77
C GLY A 288 34.86 -1.65 -0.30
N GLY A 289 33.78 -2.25 0.22
CA GLY A 289 33.37 -2.14 1.62
C GLY A 289 34.14 -3.07 2.57
N ALA A 290 34.75 -2.53 3.62
CA ALA A 290 35.46 -3.29 4.66
C ALA A 290 34.51 -3.84 5.73
N GLY A 291 33.50 -4.63 5.35
CA GLY A 291 32.54 -5.27 6.27
C GLY A 291 31.74 -4.30 7.17
N THR A 292 31.82 -3.00 6.88
CA THR A 292 31.20 -1.90 7.63
C THR A 292 30.75 -0.82 6.65
N SER A 293 29.73 -0.03 7.02
CA SER A 293 29.31 1.12 6.21
C SER A 293 30.32 2.28 6.24
N ALA A 294 31.13 2.36 7.30
CA ALA A 294 32.17 3.36 7.44
C ALA A 294 33.23 3.20 6.35
N GLY A 295 33.36 4.20 5.48
CA GLY A 295 34.32 4.18 4.36
C GLY A 295 33.83 3.45 3.11
N SER A 296 32.61 2.92 3.09
CA SER A 296 32.00 2.37 1.87
C SER A 296 31.51 3.49 0.95
N SER A 297 32.06 3.58 -0.26
CA SER A 297 31.62 4.55 -1.29
C SER A 297 30.16 4.32 -1.69
N ALA A 298 29.73 3.06 -1.83
CA ALA A 298 28.35 2.71 -2.13
C ALA A 298 27.37 3.21 -1.05
N CYS A 299 27.76 3.15 0.23
CA CYS A 299 26.92 3.66 1.31
C CYS A 299 26.92 5.19 1.42
N ALA A 300 28.03 5.85 1.08
CA ALA A 300 28.07 7.30 0.98
C ALA A 300 27.20 7.82 -0.17
N GLU A 301 27.28 7.17 -1.34
CA GLU A 301 26.43 7.47 -2.50
C GLU A 301 24.96 7.22 -2.20
N ALA A 302 24.62 6.09 -1.57
CA ALA A 302 23.24 5.79 -1.21
C ALA A 302 22.65 6.81 -0.22
N ALA A 303 23.43 7.27 0.77
CA ALA A 303 23.01 8.35 1.66
C ALA A 303 22.81 9.67 0.89
N SER A 304 23.67 9.98 -0.08
CA SER A 304 23.54 11.18 -0.92
C SER A 304 22.30 11.14 -1.83
N LEU A 305 22.03 10.00 -2.47
CA LEU A 305 20.84 9.83 -3.32
C LEU A 305 19.54 9.86 -2.52
N TRP A 306 19.57 9.32 -1.29
CA TRP A 306 18.46 9.47 -0.37
C TRP A 306 18.21 10.94 -0.01
N ILE A 307 19.26 11.75 0.22
CA ILE A 307 19.13 13.19 0.47
C ILE A 307 18.55 13.91 -0.75
N ASP A 308 18.99 13.58 -1.98
CA ASP A 308 18.41 14.16 -3.20
C ASP A 308 16.90 13.85 -3.34
N ALA A 309 16.50 12.60 -3.08
CA ALA A 309 15.10 12.19 -3.06
C ALA A 309 14.30 12.92 -1.95
N ALA A 310 14.89 13.08 -0.78
CA ALA A 310 14.34 13.79 0.37
C ALA A 310 14.11 15.30 0.09
N ASP A 311 15.14 16.01 -0.39
CA ASP A 311 15.14 17.47 -0.52
C ASP A 311 14.27 17.98 -1.68
N THR A 312 13.98 17.12 -2.66
CA THR A 312 13.08 17.47 -3.77
C THR A 312 11.60 17.51 -3.38
N GLY A 313 11.27 17.20 -2.12
CA GLY A 313 9.97 17.46 -1.48
C GLY A 313 8.78 16.64 -2.00
N GLY A 314 9.01 15.77 -3.00
CA GLY A 314 8.02 14.85 -3.55
C GLY A 314 7.89 13.57 -2.73
N GLU A 315 9.00 13.04 -2.22
CA GLU A 315 9.04 11.67 -1.67
C GLU A 315 8.66 11.56 -0.19
N TYR A 316 8.97 12.56 0.63
CA TYR A 316 8.42 12.67 2.01
C TYR A 316 6.89 12.81 2.06
N GLY A 317 6.25 13.11 0.94
CA GLY A 317 4.80 13.28 0.84
C GLY A 317 4.02 11.97 0.63
N ARG A 318 4.70 10.84 0.37
CA ARG A 318 4.05 9.53 0.22
C ARG A 318 4.23 8.70 1.46
N ASP A 319 3.17 8.69 2.26
CA ASP A 319 3.10 7.88 3.47
C ASP A 319 2.61 6.47 3.09
N VAL A 320 3.26 5.75 2.16
CA VAL A 320 2.88 4.36 1.79
C VAL A 320 4.05 3.63 1.16
N ILE A 321 4.06 2.31 1.27
CA ILE A 321 4.94 1.42 0.48
C ILE A 321 4.11 0.77 -0.62
N ALA A 322 4.49 0.98 -1.87
CA ALA A 322 3.88 0.39 -3.05
C ALA A 322 4.89 0.32 -4.20
N TRP A 323 4.50 -0.27 -5.33
CA TRP A 323 5.35 -0.35 -6.52
C TRP A 323 5.82 1.00 -7.08
N ALA A 324 5.15 2.10 -6.72
CA ALA A 324 5.48 3.48 -7.11
C ALA A 324 6.00 4.34 -5.94
N ALA A 325 6.34 3.71 -4.81
CA ALA A 325 6.75 4.38 -3.58
C ALA A 325 7.56 3.42 -2.69
N VAL A 326 8.87 3.35 -2.91
CA VAL A 326 9.79 2.48 -2.16
C VAL A 326 10.67 3.24 -1.16
N PHE A 327 10.54 4.57 -1.11
CA PHE A 327 11.37 5.44 -0.27
C PHE A 327 11.42 5.06 1.23
N PRO A 328 10.32 4.64 1.89
CA PRO A 328 10.38 4.20 3.29
C PRO A 328 11.24 2.94 3.48
N LEU A 329 11.25 2.02 2.51
CA LEU A 329 12.09 0.80 2.54
C LEU A 329 13.57 1.17 2.43
N ALA A 330 13.92 2.14 1.58
CA ALA A 330 15.28 2.66 1.48
C ALA A 330 15.77 3.24 2.81
N SER A 331 14.94 4.03 3.51
CA SER A 331 15.28 4.53 4.84
C SER A 331 15.55 3.41 5.85
N MET A 332 14.71 2.37 5.88
CA MET A 332 14.90 1.23 6.79
C MET A 332 16.21 0.52 6.52
N MET A 333 16.52 0.25 5.26
CA MET A 333 17.75 -0.44 4.90
C MET A 333 18.99 0.40 5.19
N LEU A 334 18.98 1.69 4.83
CA LEU A 334 20.10 2.60 5.06
C LEU A 334 20.37 2.83 6.55
N ARG A 335 19.31 2.87 7.36
CA ARG A 335 19.43 2.82 8.81
C ARG A 335 20.11 1.54 9.27
N ASP A 336 19.62 0.37 8.87
CA ASP A 336 20.07 -0.93 9.37
C ASP A 336 21.56 -1.19 9.04
N VAL A 337 22.02 -0.72 7.88
CA VAL A 337 23.43 -0.83 7.50
C VAL A 337 24.29 0.31 8.07
N GLY A 338 23.71 1.32 8.71
CA GLY A 338 24.42 2.46 9.28
C GLY A 338 25.01 3.42 8.24
N ALA A 339 24.35 3.61 7.09
CA ALA A 339 24.85 4.44 6.00
C ALA A 339 24.98 5.92 6.42
N GLY A 340 26.08 6.56 6.01
CA GLY A 340 26.31 8.00 6.30
C GLY A 340 26.60 8.35 7.76
N GLY A 341 26.75 7.36 8.64
CA GLY A 341 27.07 7.56 10.06
C GLY A 341 25.88 7.98 10.94
N PRO A 342 26.10 8.18 12.26
CA PRO A 342 25.01 8.30 13.23
C PRO A 342 24.00 9.42 12.96
N ALA A 343 24.47 10.57 12.42
CA ALA A 343 23.59 11.68 12.10
C ALA A 343 22.60 11.33 10.97
N MET A 344 23.07 10.64 9.91
CA MET A 344 22.20 10.18 8.83
C MET A 344 21.26 9.07 9.28
N VAL A 345 21.76 8.13 10.08
CA VAL A 345 20.92 7.10 10.70
C VAL A 345 19.77 7.72 11.49
N GLY A 346 20.02 8.77 12.27
CA GLY A 346 18.97 9.53 12.97
C GLY A 346 17.94 10.14 12.02
N ARG A 347 18.34 10.62 10.83
CA ARG A 347 17.40 11.14 9.82
C ARG A 347 16.53 10.04 9.21
N PHE A 348 17.10 8.88 8.92
CA PHE A 348 16.34 7.74 8.42
C PHE A 348 15.30 7.28 9.45
N GLU A 349 15.65 7.22 10.73
CA GLU A 349 14.73 6.86 11.82
C GLU A 349 13.59 7.86 12.00
N GLN A 350 13.89 9.15 11.86
CA GLN A 350 12.86 10.19 11.87
C GLN A 350 11.87 10.02 10.70
N HIS A 351 12.37 9.71 9.51
CA HIS A 351 11.51 9.46 8.35
C HIS A 351 10.64 8.20 8.54
N ILE A 352 11.23 7.10 9.02
CA ILE A 352 10.52 5.86 9.32
C ILE A 352 9.38 6.12 10.34
N SER A 353 9.69 6.84 11.41
CA SER A 353 8.72 7.17 12.45
C SER A 353 7.60 8.07 11.92
N TYR A 354 7.95 9.09 11.12
CA TYR A 354 6.99 9.97 10.47
C TYR A 354 5.99 9.19 9.60
N VAL A 355 6.48 8.27 8.75
CA VAL A 355 5.62 7.47 7.89
C VAL A 355 4.71 6.56 8.73
N LEU A 356 5.28 5.80 9.67
CA LEU A 356 4.51 4.83 10.47
C LEU A 356 3.50 5.49 11.40
N ASP A 357 3.81 6.63 11.99
CA ASP A 357 2.89 7.34 12.88
C ASP A 357 1.61 7.76 12.15
N ARG A 358 1.66 8.00 10.85
CA ARG A 358 0.47 8.36 10.05
C ARG A 358 -0.48 7.20 9.80
N TRP A 359 0.03 5.97 9.87
CA TRP A 359 -0.77 4.75 9.76
C TRP A 359 -1.29 4.29 11.12
N ILE A 360 -0.43 4.40 12.14
CA ILE A 360 -0.67 3.77 13.43
C ILE A 360 -1.40 4.71 14.39
N SER A 361 -1.13 6.02 14.34
CA SER A 361 -1.69 6.98 15.30
C SER A 361 -3.16 7.26 15.02
N PRO A 362 -4.06 7.07 16.00
CA PRO A 362 -5.47 7.43 15.86
C PRO A 362 -5.71 8.92 15.55
N ALA A 363 -4.77 9.78 15.92
CA ALA A 363 -4.86 11.22 15.63
C ALA A 363 -4.58 11.54 14.15
N ALA A 364 -3.81 10.69 13.46
CA ALA A 364 -3.42 10.87 12.06
C ALA A 364 -4.32 10.07 11.10
N ALA A 365 -4.90 8.96 11.57
CA ALA A 365 -5.77 8.08 10.79
C ALA A 365 -7.17 8.02 11.44
N PRO A 366 -8.10 8.91 11.06
CA PRO A 366 -9.46 8.93 11.58
C PRO A 366 -10.28 7.74 11.08
N PRO A 367 -11.46 7.45 11.66
CA PRO A 367 -12.40 6.48 11.10
C PRO A 367 -12.81 6.85 9.67
N CYS A 368 -12.90 5.86 8.79
CA CYS A 368 -13.42 6.04 7.45
C CYS A 368 -14.93 6.39 7.51
N ASN A 369 -15.39 7.20 6.56
CA ASN A 369 -16.77 7.68 6.48
C ASN A 369 -17.47 7.35 5.16
N GLY A 370 -16.89 6.48 4.33
CA GLY A 370 -17.40 6.12 2.99
C GLY A 370 -17.10 7.15 1.90
N THR A 371 -16.59 8.33 2.27
CA THR A 371 -16.16 9.40 1.36
C THR A 371 -14.75 9.89 1.70
N SER A 372 -13.98 9.07 2.41
CA SER A 372 -12.62 9.43 2.82
C SER A 372 -11.74 9.54 1.59
N LEU A 373 -10.81 10.49 1.59
CA LEU A 373 -9.99 10.76 0.41
C LEU A 373 -9.02 9.60 0.19
N GLU A 374 -8.86 9.18 -1.07
CA GLU A 374 -7.75 8.30 -1.44
C GLU A 374 -6.40 8.97 -1.12
N PHE A 375 -5.41 8.13 -0.83
CA PHE A 375 -4.07 8.50 -0.40
C PHE A 375 -4.01 9.18 0.97
N GLN A 376 -5.05 9.01 1.78
CA GLN A 376 -5.07 9.40 3.19
C GLN A 376 -5.53 8.20 4.02
N VAL A 377 -4.78 7.87 5.07
CA VAL A 377 -5.12 6.71 5.90
C VAL A 377 -6.37 7.00 6.70
N CYS A 378 -7.34 6.09 6.64
CA CYS A 378 -8.48 6.03 7.56
C CYS A 378 -8.68 4.60 8.06
N TYR A 379 -9.43 4.40 9.14
CA TYR A 379 -9.77 3.06 9.63
C TYR A 379 -11.19 2.66 9.28
N THR A 380 -11.35 1.53 8.60
CA THR A 380 -12.68 0.95 8.35
C THR A 380 -13.36 0.60 9.68
N PRO A 381 -14.70 0.48 9.73
CA PRO A 381 -15.40 0.00 10.91
C PRO A 381 -14.85 -1.32 11.50
N GLY A 382 -14.37 -2.22 10.64
CA GLY A 382 -13.74 -3.49 11.01
C GLY A 382 -12.27 -3.40 11.43
N GLY A 383 -11.63 -2.23 11.32
CA GLY A 383 -10.28 -1.98 11.82
C GLY A 383 -9.13 -2.11 10.82
N LEU A 384 -9.43 -2.20 9.52
CA LEU A 384 -8.42 -2.13 8.47
C LEU A 384 -7.94 -0.68 8.29
N ALA A 385 -6.62 -0.48 8.25
CA ALA A 385 -6.03 0.79 7.81
C ALA A 385 -6.15 0.89 6.28
N TRP A 386 -7.11 1.69 5.83
CA TRP A 386 -7.47 1.88 4.43
C TRP A 386 -6.79 3.12 3.87
N TYR A 387 -6.23 3.04 2.67
CA TYR A 387 -5.47 4.12 2.04
C TYR A 387 -5.87 4.41 0.60
N SER A 388 -6.21 3.39 -0.19
CA SER A 388 -6.72 3.52 -1.56
C SER A 388 -7.74 2.44 -1.81
N ASN A 389 -8.65 2.70 -2.76
CA ASN A 389 -9.63 1.73 -3.19
C ASN A 389 -8.97 0.57 -3.96
N TRP A 390 -7.82 0.84 -4.59
CA TRP A 390 -7.03 -0.16 -5.31
C TRP A 390 -5.98 -0.81 -4.42
N GLY A 391 -6.20 -2.08 -4.08
CA GLY A 391 -5.26 -2.83 -3.25
C GLY A 391 -5.18 -2.30 -1.82
N SER A 392 -6.33 -2.07 -1.18
CA SER A 392 -6.41 -1.68 0.23
C SER A 392 -5.70 -2.69 1.14
N ALA A 393 -5.87 -4.00 0.87
CA ALA A 393 -5.17 -5.07 1.56
C ALA A 393 -3.66 -5.02 1.34
N ARG A 394 -3.21 -4.80 0.10
CA ARG A 394 -1.78 -4.62 -0.25
C ARG A 394 -1.16 -3.47 0.53
N CYS A 395 -1.82 -2.33 0.59
CA CYS A 395 -1.32 -1.16 1.30
C CYS A 395 -1.13 -1.44 2.80
N ALA A 396 -2.15 -2.02 3.46
CA ALA A 396 -2.05 -2.40 4.87
C ALA A 396 -0.96 -3.46 5.11
N ALA A 397 -0.83 -4.46 4.22
CA ALA A 397 0.15 -5.52 4.32
C ALA A 397 1.60 -5.01 4.16
N ASN A 398 1.85 -4.14 3.18
CA ASN A 398 3.15 -3.53 2.96
C ASN A 398 3.59 -2.70 4.18
N MET A 399 2.68 -1.93 4.74
CA MET A 399 2.97 -1.14 5.92
C MET A 399 3.12 -2.01 7.19
N ALA A 400 2.40 -3.12 7.29
CA ALA A 400 2.59 -4.11 8.37
C ALA A 400 3.99 -4.73 8.34
N MET A 401 4.52 -5.06 7.15
CA MET A 401 5.92 -5.49 7.00
C MET A 401 6.89 -4.42 7.49
N ALA A 402 6.69 -3.16 7.09
CA ALA A 402 7.52 -2.03 7.51
C ALA A 402 7.48 -1.79 9.04
N ALA A 403 6.30 -1.89 9.64
CA ALA A 403 6.14 -1.80 11.09
C ALA A 403 6.90 -2.92 11.82
N LEU A 404 6.88 -4.14 11.29
CA LEU A 404 7.63 -5.26 11.85
C LEU A 404 9.15 -5.07 11.69
N MET A 405 9.62 -4.71 10.50
CA MET A 405 11.05 -4.44 10.22
C MET A 405 11.61 -3.36 11.14
N SER A 406 10.90 -2.24 11.26
CA SER A 406 11.30 -1.11 12.10
C SER A 406 11.17 -1.37 13.60
N SER A 407 10.55 -2.48 14.01
CA SER A 407 10.35 -2.85 15.41
C SER A 407 11.25 -4.00 15.87
N ARG A 408 12.20 -4.45 15.06
CA ARG A 408 13.12 -5.53 15.43
C ARG A 408 14.09 -5.05 16.50
N THR A 409 14.43 -5.94 17.43
CA THR A 409 15.43 -5.67 18.47
C THR A 409 16.82 -5.48 17.83
N GLY A 410 17.52 -4.39 18.16
CA GLY A 410 18.89 -4.13 17.67
C GLY A 410 19.00 -3.29 16.38
N THR A 411 17.89 -2.79 15.81
CA THR A 411 17.92 -1.93 14.61
C THR A 411 17.98 -0.43 14.90
N GLU A 412 17.76 -0.01 16.15
CA GLU A 412 17.83 1.40 16.54
C GLU A 412 19.18 1.70 17.22
N THR A 413 19.83 2.79 16.84
CA THR A 413 21.18 3.16 17.32
C THR A 413 21.28 3.52 18.81
N ASN A 414 20.23 3.42 19.62
CA ASN A 414 20.34 3.68 21.07
C ASN A 414 19.26 2.97 21.91
N THR A 415 19.76 2.17 22.87
CA THR A 415 19.21 1.88 24.21
C THR A 415 17.86 1.15 24.34
N ASN A 416 17.85 0.07 25.11
CA ASN A 416 16.65 -0.58 25.65
C ASN A 416 15.92 0.36 26.64
N THR A 417 15.30 1.43 26.13
CA THR A 417 14.48 2.33 26.96
C THR A 417 13.01 1.91 26.93
N PRO A 418 12.24 2.26 27.97
CA PRO A 418 10.79 2.06 27.99
C PRO A 418 10.07 2.63 26.77
N GLU A 419 10.49 3.79 26.27
CA GLU A 419 9.87 4.48 25.13
C GLU A 419 10.09 3.72 23.82
N VAL A 420 11.31 3.22 23.60
CA VAL A 420 11.64 2.39 22.44
C VAL A 420 10.84 1.09 22.48
N ALA A 421 10.82 0.40 23.62
CA ALA A 421 10.06 -0.85 23.80
C ALA A 421 8.55 -0.65 23.55
N LEU A 422 7.96 0.44 24.06
CA LEU A 422 6.55 0.78 23.81
C LEU A 422 6.28 1.08 22.33
N THR A 423 7.21 1.73 21.64
CA THR A 423 7.10 2.03 20.20
C THR A 423 7.15 0.74 19.38
N GLN A 424 8.08 -0.17 19.70
CA GLN A 424 8.18 -1.49 19.07
C GLN A 424 6.93 -2.32 19.31
N GLN A 425 6.44 -2.39 20.55
CA GLN A 425 5.19 -3.08 20.89
C GLN A 425 4.01 -2.52 20.10
N ARG A 426 3.88 -1.19 20.00
CA ARG A 426 2.81 -0.55 19.22
C ARG A 426 2.85 -0.94 17.75
N ARG A 427 4.04 -0.92 17.13
CA ARG A 427 4.24 -1.30 15.72
C ARG A 427 3.93 -2.77 15.48
N ARG A 428 4.44 -3.68 16.32
CA ARG A 428 4.18 -5.13 16.25
C ARG A 428 2.69 -5.45 16.41
N CYS A 429 2.04 -4.87 17.40
CA CYS A 429 0.61 -5.06 17.66
C CYS A 429 -0.28 -4.49 16.56
N TRP A 430 0.10 -3.34 16.00
CA TRP A 430 -0.61 -2.80 14.84
C TRP A 430 -0.50 -3.74 13.63
N ALA A 431 0.71 -4.18 13.30
CA ALA A 431 0.94 -5.11 12.20
C ALA A 431 0.17 -6.43 12.39
N TRP A 432 0.15 -6.97 13.62
CA TRP A 432 -0.62 -8.16 13.96
C TRP A 432 -2.13 -7.96 13.73
N ARG A 433 -2.69 -6.82 14.12
CA ARG A 433 -4.11 -6.51 13.87
C ARG A 433 -4.43 -6.41 12.38
N GLN A 434 -3.57 -5.74 11.59
CA GLN A 434 -3.77 -5.64 10.14
C GLN A 434 -3.69 -7.01 9.47
N ALA A 435 -2.68 -7.82 9.81
CA ALA A 435 -2.57 -9.19 9.32
C ALA A 435 -3.75 -10.06 9.74
N SER A 436 -4.18 -9.97 11.01
CA SER A 436 -5.32 -10.72 11.52
C SER A 436 -6.59 -10.37 10.76
N TYR A 437 -6.85 -9.07 10.50
CA TYR A 437 -7.95 -8.63 9.65
C TYR A 437 -7.91 -9.32 8.27
N LEU A 438 -6.75 -9.28 7.60
CA LEU A 438 -6.58 -9.86 6.26
C LEU A 438 -6.73 -11.39 6.23
N LEU A 439 -6.42 -12.07 7.34
CA LEU A 439 -6.52 -13.51 7.50
C LEU A 439 -7.91 -13.98 7.96
N GLY A 440 -8.84 -13.06 8.22
CA GLY A 440 -10.22 -13.37 8.60
C GLY A 440 -10.67 -12.90 9.98
N GLY A 441 -9.78 -12.34 10.80
CA GLY A 441 -10.05 -11.73 12.10
C GLY A 441 -10.79 -10.39 12.00
N ASN A 442 -11.89 -10.37 11.24
CA ASN A 442 -12.79 -9.24 11.06
C ASN A 442 -14.24 -9.68 11.32
N SER A 443 -15.15 -8.73 11.46
CA SER A 443 -16.56 -9.00 11.83
C SER A 443 -17.33 -9.87 10.84
N ARG A 444 -16.80 -10.09 9.63
CA ARG A 444 -17.39 -10.91 8.57
C ARG A 444 -16.77 -12.31 8.47
N ASN A 445 -15.78 -12.65 9.29
CA ASN A 445 -14.96 -13.86 9.15
C ASN A 445 -14.41 -14.04 7.71
N GLN A 446 -14.13 -12.93 7.02
CA GLN A 446 -13.71 -12.93 5.62
C GLN A 446 -12.17 -12.89 5.54
N SER A 447 -11.54 -13.99 5.13
CA SER A 447 -10.15 -13.96 4.70
C SER A 447 -10.04 -13.24 3.36
N PHE A 448 -8.95 -12.52 3.11
CA PHE A 448 -8.62 -11.92 1.83
C PHE A 448 -7.52 -12.68 1.10
N VAL A 449 -7.18 -13.88 1.57
CA VAL A 449 -6.16 -14.75 0.98
C VAL A 449 -6.84 -15.97 0.36
N VAL A 450 -6.66 -16.15 -0.95
CA VAL A 450 -7.24 -17.26 -1.72
C VAL A 450 -6.74 -18.60 -1.18
N GLY A 451 -7.68 -19.51 -0.88
CA GLY A 451 -7.40 -20.83 -0.36
C GLY A 451 -6.99 -20.88 1.11
N TYR A 452 -7.16 -19.78 1.85
CA TYR A 452 -6.93 -19.71 3.29
C TYR A 452 -8.23 -19.37 4.03
N ALA A 453 -8.80 -20.35 4.72
CA ALA A 453 -9.94 -20.20 5.62
C ALA A 453 -9.60 -20.91 6.95
N PRO A 454 -9.21 -20.18 8.00
CA PRO A 454 -8.62 -20.78 9.22
C PRO A 454 -9.61 -21.64 10.02
N THR A 455 -10.91 -21.45 9.83
CA THR A 455 -11.96 -22.28 10.42
C THR A 455 -13.09 -22.52 9.40
N PRO A 456 -13.99 -23.50 9.62
CA PRO A 456 -15.16 -23.70 8.76
C PRO A 456 -16.12 -22.50 8.64
N TYR A 457 -16.10 -21.56 9.60
CA TYR A 457 -16.91 -20.34 9.58
C TYR A 457 -16.29 -19.18 8.79
N HIS A 458 -15.04 -19.33 8.35
CA HIS A 458 -14.36 -18.31 7.57
C HIS A 458 -14.63 -18.51 6.08
N SER A 459 -14.85 -17.39 5.39
CA SER A 459 -14.89 -17.37 3.92
C SER A 459 -13.51 -17.00 3.38
N SER A 460 -13.16 -17.52 2.20
CA SER A 460 -11.94 -17.19 1.45
C SER A 460 -12.34 -16.83 0.01
N PRO A 461 -11.62 -15.94 -0.68
CA PRO A 461 -11.94 -15.60 -2.06
C PRO A 461 -11.85 -16.83 -2.95
N THR A 462 -12.87 -17.03 -3.78
CA THR A 462 -12.99 -18.17 -4.69
C THR A 462 -13.04 -17.76 -6.16
N ARG A 463 -13.27 -16.47 -6.45
CA ARG A 463 -13.43 -15.94 -7.80
C ARG A 463 -12.48 -14.76 -8.07
N PRO A 464 -11.19 -14.83 -7.70
CA PRO A 464 -10.25 -13.74 -7.97
C PRO A 464 -10.17 -13.47 -9.47
N VAL A 465 -9.96 -12.19 -9.83
CA VAL A 465 -9.76 -11.76 -11.22
C VAL A 465 -8.40 -12.30 -11.68
N HIS A 466 -8.43 -13.46 -12.34
CA HIS A 466 -7.21 -14.10 -12.82
C HIS A 466 -7.55 -15.06 -13.98
N LYS A 467 -7.09 -14.71 -15.19
CA LYS A 467 -7.44 -15.41 -16.43
C LYS A 467 -7.22 -16.91 -16.35
N SER A 468 -5.99 -17.33 -16.07
CA SER A 468 -5.64 -18.76 -16.11
C SER A 468 -6.33 -19.59 -15.01
N SER A 469 -6.40 -19.11 -13.76
CA SER A 469 -7.09 -19.85 -12.69
C SER A 469 -8.61 -19.96 -12.90
N SER A 470 -9.22 -19.03 -13.65
CA SER A 470 -10.62 -19.10 -14.07
C SER A 470 -10.90 -20.18 -15.12
N CYS A 471 -9.86 -20.72 -15.76
CA CYS A 471 -9.99 -21.75 -16.76
C CYS A 471 -10.13 -23.15 -16.15
N PRO A 472 -10.84 -24.08 -16.82
CA PRO A 472 -10.86 -25.49 -16.44
C PRO A 472 -9.45 -26.08 -16.29
N THR A 473 -9.28 -27.15 -15.51
CA THR A 473 -7.97 -27.81 -15.40
C THR A 473 -7.65 -28.69 -16.62
N ASP A 474 -8.68 -29.16 -17.33
CA ASP A 474 -8.52 -29.88 -18.60
C ASP A 474 -8.25 -28.92 -19.76
N TYR A 475 -7.06 -29.02 -20.35
CA TYR A 475 -6.60 -28.16 -21.45
C TYR A 475 -7.36 -28.42 -22.75
N ASN A 476 -8.05 -29.56 -22.89
CA ASN A 476 -8.94 -29.81 -24.03
C ASN A 476 -10.24 -29.00 -23.95
N THR A 477 -10.56 -28.46 -22.77
CA THR A 477 -11.72 -27.57 -22.62
C THR A 477 -11.32 -26.14 -22.94
N THR A 478 -12.04 -25.54 -23.90
CA THR A 478 -11.89 -24.12 -24.27
C THR A 478 -12.01 -23.22 -23.05
N CYS A 479 -11.12 -22.25 -22.94
CA CYS A 479 -11.22 -21.15 -21.98
C CYS A 479 -11.22 -19.84 -22.75
N ASP A 480 -12.32 -19.11 -22.65
CA ASP A 480 -12.56 -17.83 -23.32
C ASP A 480 -13.28 -16.88 -22.35
N TRP A 481 -13.82 -15.78 -22.86
CA TRP A 481 -14.62 -14.79 -22.12
C TRP A 481 -15.81 -15.34 -21.32
N THR A 482 -16.29 -16.55 -21.63
CA THR A 482 -17.31 -17.22 -20.79
C THR A 482 -16.77 -17.56 -19.40
N ALA A 483 -15.46 -17.79 -19.25
CA ALA A 483 -14.83 -18.05 -17.96
C ALA A 483 -14.85 -16.81 -17.05
N LEU A 484 -14.68 -15.59 -17.60
CA LEU A 484 -14.80 -14.33 -16.85
C LEU A 484 -16.16 -14.24 -16.15
N SER A 485 -17.23 -14.49 -16.89
CA SER A 485 -18.61 -14.33 -16.42
C SER A 485 -19.22 -15.56 -15.73
N ALA A 486 -18.49 -16.69 -15.67
CA ALA A 486 -19.02 -17.91 -15.07
C ALA A 486 -19.45 -17.69 -13.59
N PRO A 487 -20.52 -18.36 -13.11
CA PRO A 487 -21.06 -18.09 -11.77
C PRO A 487 -20.27 -18.79 -10.63
N GLY A 488 -19.54 -19.87 -10.94
CA GLY A 488 -18.82 -20.67 -9.95
C GLY A 488 -17.44 -20.11 -9.57
N ALA A 489 -16.84 -20.75 -8.57
CA ALA A 489 -15.44 -20.58 -8.20
C ALA A 489 -14.50 -20.77 -9.42
N ASN A 490 -13.32 -20.16 -9.36
CA ASN A 490 -12.24 -20.46 -10.29
C ASN A 490 -11.96 -21.98 -10.23
N PRO A 491 -11.94 -22.71 -11.37
CA PRO A 491 -11.70 -24.15 -11.36
C PRO A 491 -10.34 -24.54 -10.77
N SER A 492 -9.36 -23.64 -10.85
CA SER A 492 -8.06 -23.79 -10.20
C SER A 492 -7.95 -22.83 -9.01
N VAL A 493 -7.57 -23.36 -7.85
CA VAL A 493 -7.37 -22.53 -6.65
C VAL A 493 -6.01 -21.83 -6.74
N LEU A 494 -6.02 -20.50 -6.77
CA LEU A 494 -4.83 -19.65 -6.79
C LEU A 494 -4.27 -19.44 -5.38
N TYR A 495 -3.79 -20.53 -4.76
CA TYR A 495 -3.36 -20.55 -3.37
C TYR A 495 -2.41 -19.41 -3.00
N GLY A 496 -2.73 -18.72 -1.92
CA GLY A 496 -1.87 -17.71 -1.31
C GLY A 496 -2.01 -16.32 -1.91
N ALA A 497 -2.73 -16.12 -3.01
CA ALA A 497 -2.96 -14.80 -3.58
C ALA A 497 -3.74 -13.89 -2.62
N LEU A 498 -3.23 -12.69 -2.38
CA LEU A 498 -3.93 -11.65 -1.62
C LEU A 498 -4.75 -10.83 -2.60
N VAL A 499 -6.07 -10.78 -2.39
CA VAL A 499 -6.96 -9.97 -3.24
C VAL A 499 -6.86 -8.48 -2.86
N GLY A 500 -7.35 -7.59 -3.73
CA GLY A 500 -7.33 -6.14 -3.51
C GLY A 500 -7.85 -5.69 -2.16
N GLY A 501 -8.88 -6.35 -1.64
CA GLY A 501 -9.42 -6.10 -0.30
C GLY A 501 -10.71 -5.29 -0.33
N PRO A 502 -11.22 -4.89 0.85
CA PRO A 502 -12.52 -4.26 0.96
C PRO A 502 -12.47 -2.76 0.67
N ASP A 503 -13.66 -2.19 0.49
CA ASP A 503 -13.91 -0.75 0.50
C ASP A 503 -13.78 -0.13 1.92
N GLN A 504 -14.02 1.19 2.01
CA GLN A 504 -13.91 1.97 3.25
C GLN A 504 -14.86 1.55 4.38
N LEU A 505 -15.90 0.76 4.08
CA LEU A 505 -16.94 0.31 5.00
C LEU A 505 -16.93 -1.22 5.16
N ASP A 506 -15.77 -1.84 4.92
CA ASP A 506 -15.55 -3.29 4.96
C ASP A 506 -16.36 -4.08 3.91
N GLY A 507 -16.94 -3.40 2.91
CA GLY A 507 -17.62 -4.03 1.78
C GLY A 507 -16.64 -4.79 0.90
N TYR A 508 -16.95 -6.05 0.61
CA TYR A 508 -16.14 -6.92 -0.24
C TYR A 508 -17.04 -7.78 -1.15
N GLN A 509 -16.69 -7.87 -2.43
CA GLN A 509 -17.39 -8.69 -3.41
C GLN A 509 -16.45 -9.73 -4.05
N ASP A 510 -16.71 -11.02 -3.81
CA ASP A 510 -16.01 -12.13 -4.47
C ASP A 510 -16.57 -12.38 -5.88
N SER A 511 -16.11 -11.57 -6.83
CA SER A 511 -16.52 -11.63 -8.24
C SER A 511 -15.32 -11.43 -9.17
N ARG A 512 -15.25 -12.21 -10.26
CA ARG A 512 -14.26 -12.02 -11.33
C ARG A 512 -14.48 -10.72 -12.12
N GLY A 513 -15.67 -10.13 -12.04
CA GLY A 513 -15.96 -8.83 -12.62
C GLY A 513 -15.54 -7.65 -11.74
N GLU A 514 -15.08 -7.88 -10.51
CA GLU A 514 -14.62 -6.83 -9.60
C GLU A 514 -13.10 -6.76 -9.50
N TYR A 515 -12.50 -6.08 -10.45
CA TYR A 515 -11.04 -5.90 -10.54
C TYR A 515 -10.48 -4.89 -9.52
N VAL A 516 -11.32 -4.17 -8.77
CA VAL A 516 -10.81 -3.28 -7.71
C VAL A 516 -10.54 -4.08 -6.44
N GLN A 517 -11.53 -4.86 -6.01
CA GLN A 517 -11.50 -5.57 -4.73
C GLN A 517 -10.95 -7.00 -4.86
N ASN A 518 -11.09 -7.62 -6.04
CA ASN A 518 -10.83 -9.04 -6.24
C ASN A 518 -9.68 -9.33 -7.22
N GLU A 519 -8.97 -8.30 -7.69
CA GLU A 519 -7.70 -8.44 -8.40
C GLU A 519 -6.62 -9.01 -7.49
N VAL A 520 -5.66 -9.70 -8.08
CA VAL A 520 -4.48 -10.27 -7.43
C VAL A 520 -3.24 -9.82 -8.20
N ALA A 521 -2.15 -9.49 -7.51
CA ALA A 521 -0.94 -9.02 -8.17
C ALA A 521 0.33 -9.40 -7.41
N LEU A 522 1.46 -9.44 -8.13
CA LEU A 522 2.79 -9.70 -7.57
C LEU A 522 3.07 -8.83 -6.33
N ASP A 523 2.82 -7.52 -6.47
CA ASP A 523 3.12 -6.53 -5.42
C ASP A 523 2.14 -6.60 -4.24
N TYR A 524 0.93 -7.16 -4.44
CA TYR A 524 -0.05 -7.35 -3.36
C TYR A 524 0.46 -8.37 -2.35
N ASN A 525 1.14 -9.40 -2.83
CA ASN A 525 1.67 -10.47 -2.01
C ASN A 525 3.03 -10.16 -1.38
N ALA A 526 3.78 -9.17 -1.91
CA ALA A 526 5.18 -8.94 -1.55
C ALA A 526 5.32 -8.56 -0.06
N GLY A 527 4.69 -7.45 0.34
CA GLY A 527 4.72 -7.01 1.73
C GLY A 527 4.00 -7.97 2.66
N PHE A 528 2.90 -8.57 2.21
CA PHE A 528 2.17 -9.57 2.98
C PHE A 528 3.05 -10.76 3.37
N THR A 529 3.87 -11.25 2.44
CA THR A 529 4.79 -12.37 2.69
C THR A 529 5.86 -12.02 3.72
N GLY A 530 6.43 -10.82 3.64
CA GLY A 530 7.34 -10.30 4.67
C GLY A 530 6.65 -10.14 6.03
N ALA A 531 5.46 -9.56 6.07
CA ALA A 531 4.69 -9.38 7.30
C ALA A 531 4.40 -10.72 8.00
N MET A 532 4.03 -11.77 7.26
CA MET A 532 3.85 -13.10 7.84
C MET A 532 5.13 -13.65 8.47
N ALA A 533 6.29 -13.45 7.83
CA ALA A 533 7.57 -13.89 8.38
C ALA A 533 7.91 -13.16 9.68
N GLY A 534 7.68 -11.84 9.73
CA GLY A 534 7.90 -11.04 10.93
C GLY A 534 6.96 -11.40 12.07
N LEU A 535 5.69 -11.69 11.79
CA LEU A 535 4.74 -12.11 12.83
C LEU A 535 5.10 -13.48 13.40
N ILE A 536 5.54 -14.44 12.59
CA ILE A 536 5.98 -15.75 13.07
C ILE A 536 7.21 -15.62 13.98
N GLU A 537 8.16 -14.74 13.64
CA GLU A 537 9.30 -14.45 14.51
C GLU A 537 8.83 -13.90 15.86
N VAL A 538 7.99 -12.86 15.85
CA VAL A 538 7.46 -12.26 17.09
C VAL A 538 6.65 -13.28 17.90
N GLU A 539 5.82 -14.08 17.25
CA GLU A 539 5.04 -15.14 17.89
C GLU A 539 5.94 -16.17 18.57
N SER A 540 7.04 -16.59 17.93
CA SER A 540 8.06 -17.46 18.55
C SER A 540 8.64 -16.82 19.81
N LEU A 541 9.02 -15.54 19.73
CA LEU A 541 9.57 -14.80 20.87
C LEU A 541 8.56 -14.62 22.01
N LEU A 542 7.27 -14.46 21.69
CA LEU A 542 6.20 -14.41 22.67
C LEU A 542 5.99 -15.78 23.33
N HIS A 543 5.98 -16.88 22.56
CA HIS A 543 5.86 -18.23 23.10
C HIS A 543 7.02 -18.58 24.05
N GLU A 544 8.25 -18.21 23.71
CA GLU A 544 9.43 -18.31 24.60
C GLU A 544 9.27 -17.50 25.90
N GLY A 545 8.36 -16.53 25.93
CA GLY A 545 7.97 -15.76 27.11
C GLY A 545 6.69 -16.18 27.80
N GLY A 546 6.06 -17.28 27.37
CA GLY A 546 4.75 -17.68 27.90
C GLY A 546 3.65 -16.67 27.59
N CYS A 547 3.80 -15.93 26.49
CA CYS A 547 2.94 -14.84 26.07
C CYS A 547 2.07 -15.21 24.87
N SER A 548 0.85 -14.68 24.84
CA SER A 548 0.01 -14.64 23.64
C SER A 548 0.05 -13.24 23.01
N TRP A 549 -0.36 -13.13 21.74
CA TRP A 549 -0.54 -11.83 21.09
C TRP A 549 -1.53 -10.92 21.82
N GLU A 550 -2.65 -11.46 22.28
CA GLU A 550 -3.64 -10.70 23.07
C GLU A 550 -3.02 -10.19 24.37
N GLY A 551 -2.30 -11.06 25.09
CA GLY A 551 -1.57 -10.68 26.29
C GLY A 551 -0.54 -9.58 26.01
N TYR A 552 0.24 -9.71 24.94
CA TYR A 552 1.25 -8.74 24.54
C TYR A 552 0.65 -7.39 24.11
N CYS A 553 -0.50 -7.39 23.44
CA CYS A 553 -1.08 -6.17 22.90
C CYS A 553 -2.08 -5.46 23.82
N VAL A 554 -2.48 -6.11 24.92
CA VAL A 554 -3.44 -5.58 25.90
C VAL A 554 -2.81 -5.42 27.29
N SER A 555 -1.81 -6.22 27.65
CA SER A 555 -1.13 -6.17 28.95
C SER A 555 0.35 -5.82 28.80
N THR A 556 0.89 -5.02 29.74
CA THR A 556 2.34 -4.76 29.84
C THR A 556 3.08 -5.79 30.72
N SER A 557 2.37 -6.78 31.27
CA SER A 557 2.95 -7.85 32.10
C SER A 557 3.63 -8.97 31.29
N CYS A 558 3.68 -8.82 29.97
CA CYS A 558 4.07 -9.83 28.99
C CYS A 558 4.84 -9.14 27.85
N GLY A 559 5.94 -9.75 27.39
CA GLY A 559 6.80 -9.14 26.38
C GLY A 559 7.78 -10.12 25.74
N THR A 560 8.29 -9.75 24.57
CA THR A 560 9.40 -10.48 23.93
C THR A 560 10.65 -10.39 24.82
N PRO A 561 11.68 -11.25 24.65
CA PRO A 561 12.88 -11.21 25.48
C PRO A 561 13.55 -9.83 25.59
N GLY A 562 13.48 -8.99 24.55
CA GLY A 562 13.98 -7.61 24.56
C GLY A 562 13.10 -6.59 25.30
N ASP A 563 11.84 -6.92 25.57
CA ASP A 563 10.86 -6.04 26.23
C ASP A 563 10.76 -6.32 27.75
N ARG A 564 11.28 -7.47 28.22
CA ARG A 564 11.14 -7.92 29.61
C ARG A 564 11.89 -7.00 30.58
N GLY A 565 11.15 -6.42 31.54
CA GLY A 565 11.71 -5.52 32.57
C GLY A 565 11.90 -4.07 32.12
N VAL A 566 11.55 -3.74 30.88
CA VAL A 566 11.69 -2.39 30.28
C VAL A 566 10.32 -1.74 30.09
N LEU A 567 9.28 -2.52 29.75
CA LEU A 567 7.91 -2.01 29.66
C LEU A 567 7.40 -1.59 31.05
N PRO A 568 6.81 -0.38 31.19
CA PRO A 568 6.28 0.07 32.46
C PRO A 568 5.13 -0.84 32.91
N ALA A 569 5.07 -1.15 34.21
CA ALA A 569 3.88 -1.74 34.81
C ALA A 569 2.68 -0.82 34.52
N PRO A 570 1.47 -1.36 34.29
CA PRO A 570 0.33 -0.51 34.03
C PRO A 570 0.18 0.45 35.20
N ALA A 571 0.03 1.75 34.93
CA ALA A 571 -0.38 2.67 35.97
C ALA A 571 -1.68 2.11 36.56
N THR A 572 -1.66 1.72 37.84
CA THR A 572 -2.87 1.34 38.54
C THR A 572 -3.78 2.56 38.50
N CYS A 573 -4.75 2.54 37.58
CA CYS A 573 -5.70 3.63 37.45
C CYS A 573 -6.46 3.69 38.78
N PRO A 574 -6.56 4.85 39.47
CA PRO A 574 -7.37 4.96 40.68
C PRO A 574 -8.85 4.62 40.41
N ALA A 575 -9.27 4.63 39.14
CA ALA A 575 -10.58 4.12 38.71
C ALA A 575 -10.81 2.64 39.05
N VAL A 576 -9.77 1.79 39.07
CA VAL A 576 -9.92 0.37 39.44
C VAL A 576 -10.16 0.22 40.94
N GLN A 577 -9.51 1.04 41.78
CA GLN A 577 -9.83 1.10 43.21
C GLN A 577 -11.26 1.60 43.45
N ILE A 578 -11.73 2.59 42.68
CA ILE A 578 -13.11 3.06 42.76
C ILE A 578 -14.09 1.96 42.33
N CYS A 579 -13.82 1.21 41.25
CA CYS A 579 -14.66 0.10 40.82
C CYS A 579 -14.70 -1.05 41.84
N VAL A 580 -13.57 -1.38 42.45
CA VAL A 580 -13.50 -2.41 43.51
C VAL A 580 -14.25 -1.94 44.77
N VAL A 581 -14.09 -0.67 45.17
CA VAL A 581 -14.83 -0.10 46.31
C VAL A 581 -16.34 -0.05 46.01
N VAL A 582 -16.76 0.34 44.80
CA VAL A 582 -18.17 0.35 44.39
C VAL A 582 -18.74 -1.07 44.34
N MET A 583 -17.99 -2.06 43.84
CA MET A 583 -18.43 -3.46 43.87
C MET A 583 -18.57 -3.98 45.31
N VAL A 584 -17.61 -3.69 46.19
CA VAL A 584 -17.68 -4.10 47.60
C VAL A 584 -18.84 -3.42 48.31
N VAL A 585 -19.08 -2.12 48.07
CA VAL A 585 -20.23 -1.39 48.63
C VAL A 585 -21.57 -1.96 48.12
N MET A 586 -21.66 -2.30 46.83
CA MET A 586 -22.85 -2.94 46.25
C MET A 586 -23.10 -4.33 46.87
N VAL A 587 -22.07 -5.15 47.02
CA VAL A 587 -22.18 -6.48 47.66
C VAL A 587 -22.61 -6.34 49.13
N VAL A 588 -22.02 -5.41 49.88
CA VAL A 588 -22.41 -5.15 51.27
C VAL A 588 -23.85 -4.65 51.35
N ALA A 589 -24.28 -3.76 50.45
CA ALA A 589 -25.66 -3.28 50.42
C ALA A 589 -26.67 -4.40 50.12
N VAL A 590 -26.33 -5.31 49.20
CA VAL A 590 -27.16 -6.50 48.90
C VAL A 590 -27.22 -7.43 50.11
N VAL A 591 -26.10 -7.70 50.77
CA VAL A 591 -26.06 -8.55 51.97
C VAL A 591 -26.91 -7.94 53.09
N VAL A 592 -26.80 -6.62 53.33
CA VAL A 592 -27.63 -5.92 54.33
C VAL A 592 -29.12 -5.97 53.96
N ALA A 593 -29.47 -5.82 52.69
CA ALA A 593 -30.85 -5.94 52.23
C ALA A 593 -31.41 -7.35 52.43
N VAL A 594 -30.62 -8.39 52.15
CA VAL A 594 -31.00 -9.80 52.36
C VAL A 594 -31.17 -10.11 53.85
N VAL A 595 -30.27 -9.63 54.71
CA VAL A 595 -30.39 -9.80 56.18
C VAL A 595 -31.62 -9.08 56.72
N ARG A 596 -31.93 -7.87 56.23
CA ARG A 596 -33.17 -7.15 56.59
C ARG A 596 -34.42 -7.87 56.12
N ALA A 597 -34.42 -8.42 54.90
CA ALA A 597 -35.54 -9.21 54.39
C ALA A 597 -35.75 -10.50 55.19
N ALA A 598 -34.68 -11.19 55.59
CA ALA A 598 -34.76 -12.37 56.44
C ALA A 598 -35.34 -12.06 57.83
N ALA A 599 -34.98 -10.91 58.43
CA ALA A 599 -35.55 -10.48 59.72
C ALA A 599 -37.07 -10.16 59.65
N ILE A 600 -37.56 -9.70 58.49
CA ILE A 600 -38.99 -9.44 58.25
C ILE A 600 -39.78 -10.74 58.06
N ILE A 601 -39.15 -11.80 57.56
CA ILE A 601 -39.79 -13.11 57.36
C ILE A 601 -39.95 -13.87 58.70
N ILE A 602 -39.06 -13.65 59.67
CA ILE A 602 -39.10 -14.31 60.99
C ILE A 602 -40.21 -13.72 61.90
N SER A 603 -40.82 -12.59 61.53
CA SER A 603 -41.77 -11.85 62.38
C SER A 603 -43.25 -11.95 61.97
N ARG A 604 -43.63 -12.89 61.08
CA ARG A 604 -45.06 -13.09 60.71
C ARG A 604 -45.64 -14.38 61.31
N PRO A 605 -46.70 -14.31 62.13
CA PRO A 605 -47.35 -15.50 62.67
C PRO A 605 -48.16 -16.23 61.60
N ILE A 606 -48.02 -17.56 61.58
CA ILE A 606 -48.69 -18.50 60.68
C ILE A 606 -50.16 -18.61 61.08
N ASN A 607 -51.07 -18.36 60.12
CA ASN A 607 -52.49 -18.65 60.25
C ASN A 607 -52.79 -19.87 59.37
N THR A 608 -53.04 -21.02 60.00
CA THR A 608 -53.43 -22.27 59.33
C THR A 608 -54.94 -22.29 59.16
N ASN A 609 -55.44 -22.26 57.93
CA ASN A 609 -56.71 -22.88 57.55
C ASN A 609 -56.85 -22.97 56.02
N ASP A 610 -57.54 -24.02 55.60
CA ASP A 610 -58.04 -24.39 54.27
C ASP A 610 -57.16 -25.20 53.29
N MET A 611 -57.16 -26.50 53.62
CA MET A 611 -57.46 -27.67 52.79
C MET A 611 -58.29 -27.49 51.49
N SER A 612 -58.08 -28.46 50.59
CA SER A 612 -58.91 -28.96 49.48
C SER A 612 -58.95 -28.06 48.23
N ASP A 613 -58.72 -28.53 46.99
CA ASP A 613 -59.28 -29.71 46.34
C ASP A 613 -58.51 -30.03 45.03
N ASN A 614 -58.63 -31.28 44.58
CA ASN A 614 -58.11 -31.86 43.35
C ASN A 614 -58.78 -31.27 42.09
N ARG A 615 -58.07 -31.25 40.93
CA ARG A 615 -58.37 -32.15 39.79
C ARG A 615 -57.62 -31.81 38.48
N ILE A 616 -57.16 -32.91 37.90
CA ILE A 616 -56.77 -33.23 36.52
C ILE A 616 -57.69 -32.60 35.45
N ARG A 617 -57.08 -32.04 34.38
CA ARG A 617 -57.50 -31.99 32.94
C ARG A 617 -56.30 -31.42 32.16
N GLY A 618 -55.72 -32.11 31.18
CA GLY A 618 -56.26 -32.25 29.83
C GLY A 618 -55.76 -31.08 28.97
N GLY A 619 -54.67 -31.27 28.23
CA GLY A 619 -54.11 -30.23 27.35
C GLY A 619 -54.92 -30.02 26.07
N PRO A 620 -54.77 -28.86 25.40
CA PRO A 620 -55.16 -28.71 24.00
C PRO A 620 -53.98 -28.36 23.07
N SER A 621 -53.99 -29.15 21.99
CA SER A 621 -53.55 -28.92 20.61
C SER A 621 -53.27 -27.47 20.15
N GLN A 622 -52.22 -27.37 19.32
CA GLN A 622 -51.85 -26.19 18.52
C GLN A 622 -52.91 -25.82 17.45
N PRO A 623 -53.04 -24.53 17.08
CA PRO A 623 -53.73 -24.12 15.86
C PRO A 623 -52.82 -24.18 14.60
N PRO A 624 -53.40 -24.39 13.41
CA PRO A 624 -52.67 -24.59 12.15
C PRO A 624 -52.09 -23.30 11.55
N PRO A 625 -51.09 -23.40 10.65
CA PRO A 625 -50.44 -22.25 10.01
C PRO A 625 -51.36 -21.56 9.00
N GLN A 626 -51.37 -20.22 9.00
CA GLN A 626 -52.06 -19.43 7.98
C GLN A 626 -51.26 -19.37 6.66
N PRO A 627 -51.93 -19.30 5.50
CA PRO A 627 -51.29 -19.26 4.18
C PRO A 627 -50.65 -17.89 3.86
N PRO A 628 -49.64 -17.84 2.98
CA PRO A 628 -48.93 -16.61 2.63
C PRO A 628 -49.79 -15.65 1.80
N ALA A 629 -49.60 -14.35 2.03
CA ALA A 629 -50.26 -13.27 1.29
C ALA A 629 -49.75 -13.18 -0.18
N PRO A 630 -50.60 -12.79 -1.14
CA PRO A 630 -50.24 -12.68 -2.55
C PRO A 630 -49.35 -11.45 -2.86
N PRO A 631 -48.53 -11.51 -3.93
CA PRO A 631 -47.64 -10.42 -4.31
C PRO A 631 -48.40 -9.21 -4.92
N PRO A 632 -47.87 -7.98 -4.81
CA PRO A 632 -48.46 -6.80 -5.42
C PRO A 632 -48.32 -6.78 -6.95
N PRO A 633 -49.24 -6.11 -7.68
CA PRO A 633 -49.27 -6.07 -9.14
C PRO A 633 -48.15 -5.19 -9.75
N PRO A 634 -47.77 -5.43 -11.02
CA PRO A 634 -46.71 -4.69 -11.70
C PRO A 634 -47.12 -3.24 -12.04
N SER A 635 -46.20 -2.31 -11.83
CA SER A 635 -46.35 -0.90 -12.23
C SER A 635 -46.27 -0.73 -13.76
N PRO A 636 -47.05 0.20 -14.36
CA PRO A 636 -47.07 0.45 -15.81
C PRO A 636 -45.81 1.20 -16.31
N PRO A 637 -45.51 1.14 -17.63
CA PRO A 637 -44.34 1.78 -18.20
C PRO A 637 -44.48 3.31 -18.23
N LEU A 638 -43.48 4.02 -17.70
CA LEU A 638 -43.40 5.47 -17.82
C LEU A 638 -42.91 5.85 -19.22
N GLY A 639 -43.78 6.55 -19.95
CA GLY A 639 -43.52 7.09 -21.27
C GLY A 639 -42.57 8.28 -21.27
N LEU A 640 -41.89 8.46 -22.40
CA LEU A 640 -41.13 9.65 -22.78
C LEU A 640 -42.01 10.91 -22.78
N PRO A 641 -41.50 12.07 -22.35
CA PRO A 641 -42.00 13.35 -22.81
C PRO A 641 -41.06 13.97 -23.84
N SER A 642 -41.64 14.20 -25.02
CA SER A 642 -41.24 15.15 -26.04
C SER A 642 -41.54 16.60 -25.63
N ASP A 643 -40.64 17.53 -25.96
CA ASP A 643 -40.86 18.90 -26.52
C ASP A 643 -39.88 19.96 -25.92
N PRO A 644 -38.82 20.35 -26.66
CA PRO A 644 -37.85 21.36 -26.22
C PRO A 644 -38.24 22.82 -26.54
N SER A 645 -39.49 23.12 -26.88
CA SER A 645 -39.88 24.42 -27.45
C SER A 645 -40.45 25.48 -26.49
N LYS A 646 -40.37 25.31 -25.16
CA LYS A 646 -40.88 26.31 -24.20
C LYS A 646 -39.85 26.74 -23.13
N ALA A 647 -38.86 27.53 -23.54
CA ALA A 647 -38.07 28.39 -22.65
C ALA A 647 -38.07 29.83 -23.19
N PRO A 648 -38.19 30.87 -22.33
CA PRO A 648 -38.28 32.26 -22.77
C PRO A 648 -36.99 32.74 -23.47
N ALA A 649 -37.17 33.58 -24.50
CA ALA A 649 -36.21 33.86 -25.57
C ALA A 649 -34.96 34.71 -25.22
N THR A 650 -34.47 34.72 -23.98
CA THR A 650 -33.32 35.57 -23.58
C THR A 650 -32.21 34.87 -22.79
N CYS A 651 -32.18 33.53 -22.77
CA CYS A 651 -31.07 32.78 -22.19
C CYS A 651 -30.68 31.61 -23.07
N ARG A 652 -29.95 31.89 -24.17
CA ARG A 652 -29.13 30.87 -24.85
C ARG A 652 -27.65 31.14 -24.53
N PRO A 653 -26.83 30.10 -24.25
CA PRO A 653 -25.41 30.23 -23.89
C PRO A 653 -24.54 30.96 -24.92
N THR A 654 -25.08 31.17 -26.13
CA THR A 654 -24.41 31.79 -27.27
C THR A 654 -24.59 33.31 -27.34
N ASP A 655 -25.40 33.94 -26.47
CA ASP A 655 -25.62 35.38 -26.52
C ASP A 655 -24.42 36.20 -26.02
N ALA A 656 -24.11 37.29 -26.73
CA ALA A 656 -22.92 38.13 -26.50
C ALA A 656 -22.85 38.71 -25.08
N ALA A 657 -24.00 38.95 -24.43
CA ALA A 657 -24.08 39.43 -23.05
C ALA A 657 -23.57 38.40 -22.03
N CYS A 658 -23.75 37.09 -22.28
CA CYS A 658 -23.28 36.03 -21.39
C CYS A 658 -21.76 35.80 -21.51
N ARG A 659 -21.22 35.94 -22.73
CA ARG A 659 -19.77 35.85 -22.98
C ARG A 659 -18.98 36.99 -22.33
N SER A 660 -19.57 38.18 -22.21
CA SER A 660 -18.94 39.32 -21.53
C SER A 660 -18.82 39.12 -20.00
N CYS A 661 -19.77 38.43 -19.35
CA CYS A 661 -19.68 38.10 -17.91
C CYS A 661 -18.60 37.02 -17.62
N LEU A 662 -18.34 36.10 -18.54
CA LEU A 662 -17.37 35.00 -18.35
C LEU A 662 -15.91 35.38 -18.66
N GLY A 663 -15.70 36.47 -19.42
CA GLY A 663 -14.37 36.85 -19.93
C GLY A 663 -13.70 38.03 -19.23
N ASN A 664 -14.33 38.68 -18.24
CA ASN A 664 -13.81 39.94 -17.70
C ASN A 664 -13.82 39.94 -16.16
N THR A 665 -12.64 39.95 -15.53
CA THR A 665 -12.46 39.85 -14.07
C THR A 665 -12.75 41.14 -13.30
N ASN A 666 -13.32 42.17 -13.93
CA ASN A 666 -13.54 43.49 -13.32
C ASN A 666 -14.97 44.04 -13.40
N VAL A 667 -16.01 43.20 -13.57
CA VAL A 667 -17.40 43.67 -13.44
C VAL A 667 -17.92 43.40 -12.03
N THR A 668 -17.77 44.37 -11.15
CA THR A 668 -18.47 44.40 -9.86
C THR A 668 -19.92 44.82 -10.09
N ASN A 669 -20.81 43.83 -10.05
CA ASN A 669 -22.24 43.97 -9.76
C ASN A 669 -23.10 44.70 -10.80
N THR A 670 -23.76 43.94 -11.68
CA THR A 670 -25.01 44.38 -12.33
C THR A 670 -26.05 43.27 -12.31
N THR A 671 -27.30 43.67 -12.05
CA THR A 671 -28.50 42.84 -11.86
C THR A 671 -28.81 41.86 -13.00
N ALA A 672 -28.12 41.95 -14.13
CA ALA A 672 -28.27 41.05 -15.27
C ALA A 672 -27.58 39.68 -15.07
N CYS A 673 -26.49 39.61 -14.29
CA CYS A 673 -25.74 38.35 -14.11
C CYS A 673 -26.40 37.45 -13.02
N SER A 674 -27.16 38.03 -12.08
CA SER A 674 -27.90 37.29 -11.04
C SER A 674 -29.13 36.54 -11.56
N ALA A 675 -29.76 37.02 -12.63
CA ALA A 675 -30.92 36.35 -13.25
C ALA A 675 -30.51 35.05 -13.99
N CYS A 676 -29.28 34.98 -14.52
CA CYS A 676 -28.80 33.81 -15.26
C CYS A 676 -28.39 32.64 -14.32
N VAL A 677 -27.84 32.98 -13.15
CA VAL A 677 -27.45 31.99 -12.11
C VAL A 677 -28.68 31.36 -11.44
N ALA A 678 -29.78 32.10 -11.30
CA ALA A 678 -31.01 31.58 -10.68
C ALA A 678 -31.72 30.50 -11.52
N VAL A 679 -31.66 30.60 -12.85
CA VAL A 679 -32.31 29.62 -13.76
C VAL A 679 -31.54 28.30 -13.83
N CYS A 680 -30.21 28.32 -13.66
CA CYS A 680 -29.41 27.09 -13.58
C CYS A 680 -29.56 26.35 -12.24
N ALA A 681 -30.07 27.01 -11.20
CA ALA A 681 -30.24 26.42 -9.88
C ALA A 681 -31.54 25.60 -9.71
N GLU A 682 -32.54 25.75 -10.59
CA GLU A 682 -33.83 25.04 -10.47
C GLU A 682 -33.90 23.69 -11.22
N LEU A 683 -32.84 23.26 -11.92
CA LEU A 683 -32.84 21.99 -12.69
C LEU A 683 -31.95 20.88 -12.12
N SER A 684 -31.43 20.99 -10.90
CA SER A 684 -30.74 19.87 -10.24
C SER A 684 -31.43 19.47 -8.94
N ILE A 685 -32.09 18.32 -9.02
CA ILE A 685 -32.64 17.52 -7.92
C ILE A 685 -31.49 16.69 -7.34
N ILE A 686 -31.36 16.69 -5.99
CA ILE A 686 -30.49 15.88 -5.09
C ILE A 686 -29.02 16.36 -5.06
N ASP A 687 -28.38 16.79 -3.97
CA ASP A 687 -28.49 16.52 -2.53
C ASP A 687 -27.92 17.71 -1.72
N HIS A 688 -28.65 18.25 -0.74
CA HIS A 688 -28.12 19.14 0.30
C HIS A 688 -28.92 19.02 1.62
N ARG A 689 -28.21 18.70 2.71
CA ARG A 689 -28.50 19.31 4.02
C ARG A 689 -27.24 19.92 4.61
N ILE A 690 -27.19 21.24 4.56
CA ILE A 690 -26.33 22.11 5.38
C ILE A 690 -27.14 22.55 6.61
N ASP A 691 -26.48 22.49 7.76
CA ASP A 691 -26.93 23.01 9.06
C ASP A 691 -27.09 24.54 9.05
N MET A 692 -28.27 24.99 9.50
CA MET A 692 -28.58 26.39 9.77
C MET A 692 -28.03 26.79 11.14
N ARG A 693 -26.97 27.61 11.18
CA ARG A 693 -26.73 28.52 12.32
C ARG A 693 -25.85 29.70 11.93
N GLY A 694 -26.51 30.83 11.66
CA GLY A 694 -25.87 32.09 11.29
C GLY A 694 -24.87 32.58 12.34
N ARG A 695 -23.61 32.73 11.94
CA ARG A 695 -22.66 33.68 12.52
C ARG A 695 -21.78 34.23 11.40
N LYS A 696 -21.81 35.55 11.23
CA LYS A 696 -20.97 36.31 10.30
C LYS A 696 -19.49 35.93 10.52
N LYS A 697 -18.80 35.43 9.49
CA LYS A 697 -17.35 35.41 9.44
C LYS A 697 -16.84 36.35 8.35
N VAL A 698 -16.11 37.35 8.82
CA VAL A 698 -15.20 38.21 8.07
C VAL A 698 -14.22 37.32 7.28
N LYS A 699 -14.02 37.61 6.00
CA LYS A 699 -13.02 36.95 5.14
C LYS A 699 -11.61 37.14 5.72
N PRO A 700 -10.77 36.11 5.87
CA PRO A 700 -9.32 36.30 5.97
C PRO A 700 -8.75 36.52 4.57
N ALA A 701 -7.86 37.50 4.47
CA ALA A 701 -7.10 37.84 3.28
C ALA A 701 -6.17 36.70 2.85
N THR A 702 -6.12 36.45 1.55
CA THR A 702 -5.38 35.40 0.83
C THR A 702 -3.86 35.69 0.72
N ARG A 703 -3.20 36.09 1.81
CA ARG A 703 -1.73 36.20 1.89
C ARG A 703 -1.24 35.39 3.09
N CYS A 704 -0.76 34.16 2.85
CA CYS A 704 0.11 33.33 3.71
C CYS A 704 -0.11 31.82 3.39
N LEU A 705 0.08 31.37 2.15
CA LEU A 705 0.11 29.92 1.85
C LEU A 705 1.44 29.47 1.23
N SER A 706 2.15 30.36 0.52
CA SER A 706 3.56 30.16 0.15
C SER A 706 4.46 30.15 1.39
N ASP A 707 4.26 31.11 2.30
CA ASP A 707 5.11 31.30 3.47
C ASP A 707 5.02 30.14 4.47
N TRP A 708 3.94 29.34 4.44
CA TRP A 708 3.78 28.17 5.31
C TRP A 708 4.59 26.95 4.85
N ARG A 709 4.88 26.79 3.54
CA ARG A 709 5.71 25.69 3.04
C ARG A 709 7.19 25.98 3.26
N ASP A 710 7.61 27.21 2.98
CA ASP A 710 8.99 27.65 3.19
C ASP A 710 9.31 27.78 4.69
N ALA A 711 8.37 28.25 5.52
CA ALA A 711 8.52 28.21 6.97
C ALA A 711 8.55 26.78 7.53
N ARG A 712 7.95 25.77 6.87
CA ARG A 712 7.99 24.37 7.35
C ARG A 712 9.34 23.71 7.11
N ALA A 713 9.99 24.02 5.99
CA ALA A 713 11.38 23.62 5.72
C ALA A 713 12.35 24.33 6.68
N GLN A 714 12.18 25.64 6.90
CA GLN A 714 13.07 26.43 7.77
C GLN A 714 12.86 26.17 9.28
N CYS A 715 11.61 25.92 9.73
CA CYS A 715 11.29 25.58 11.13
C CYS A 715 11.80 24.13 11.43
N PHE A 716 11.98 23.27 10.42
CA PHE A 716 12.66 21.96 10.56
C PHE A 716 14.18 22.12 10.71
N ASP A 717 14.84 22.96 9.90
CA ASP A 717 16.28 23.24 10.02
C ASP A 717 16.67 23.79 11.40
N CYS A 718 15.88 24.68 12.01
CA CYS A 718 16.16 25.19 13.35
C CYS A 718 16.07 24.09 14.44
N VAL A 719 15.15 23.12 14.32
CA VAL A 719 15.04 21.98 15.25
C VAL A 719 16.24 21.02 15.11
N THR A 720 16.82 20.89 13.91
CA THR A 720 18.00 20.03 13.67
C THR A 720 19.30 20.55 14.31
N SER A 721 19.32 21.78 14.84
CA SER A 721 20.53 22.43 15.38
C SER A 721 20.71 22.35 16.91
N GLY A 722 19.83 21.65 17.64
CA GLY A 722 20.00 21.41 19.08
C GLY A 722 19.73 22.61 20.00
N VAL A 723 19.02 23.64 19.53
CA VAL A 723 18.65 24.82 20.33
C VAL A 723 17.40 24.52 21.16
N THR A 724 17.50 24.62 22.49
CA THR A 724 16.45 24.20 23.45
C THR A 724 15.35 25.24 23.73
N ASP A 725 15.37 26.42 23.10
CA ASP A 725 14.32 27.43 23.22
C ASP A 725 13.52 27.55 21.92
N ALA A 726 12.59 26.62 21.71
CA ALA A 726 11.65 26.66 20.59
C ALA A 726 10.40 27.47 20.98
N VAL A 727 10.38 28.76 20.67
CA VAL A 727 9.12 29.53 20.65
C VAL A 727 8.31 29.04 19.44
N SER A 728 7.10 28.52 19.68
CA SER A 728 6.30 27.88 18.61
C SER A 728 6.11 28.80 17.40
N CYS A 729 6.16 28.26 16.18
CA CYS A 729 5.93 29.00 14.94
C CYS A 729 4.57 29.78 14.95
N ALA A 730 3.60 29.38 15.79
CA ALA A 730 2.32 30.08 16.03
C ALA A 730 2.42 31.33 16.92
N GLU A 731 3.44 31.43 17.77
CA GLU A 731 3.72 32.59 18.62
C GLU A 731 4.41 33.70 17.82
N CYS A 732 5.40 33.37 16.98
CA CYS A 732 6.05 34.35 16.11
C CYS A 732 5.05 35.01 15.14
N ALA A 733 4.03 34.28 14.67
CA ALA A 733 2.99 34.82 13.78
C ALA A 733 2.16 35.96 14.41
N LYS A 734 2.13 36.05 15.75
CA LYS A 734 1.41 37.09 16.50
C LYS A 734 2.16 38.43 16.54
N LEU A 735 3.44 38.47 16.13
CA LEU A 735 4.25 39.69 16.19
C LEU A 735 3.76 40.74 15.18
N PRO A 736 3.75 42.03 15.55
CA PRO A 736 3.01 43.06 14.82
C PRO A 736 3.68 43.51 13.52
N THR A 737 4.99 43.32 13.36
CA THR A 737 5.75 43.80 12.19
C THR A 737 6.45 42.66 11.45
N ALA A 738 6.60 42.80 10.13
CA ALA A 738 7.30 41.81 9.31
C ALA A 738 8.77 41.64 9.72
N ALA A 739 9.43 42.72 10.15
CA ALA A 739 10.79 42.67 10.69
C ALA A 739 10.89 41.90 12.01
N ALA A 740 9.91 42.05 12.92
CA ALA A 740 9.87 41.29 14.17
C ALA A 740 9.59 39.79 13.94
N ARG A 741 8.74 39.46 12.95
CA ARG A 741 8.49 38.07 12.54
C ARG A 741 9.73 37.42 11.93
N ALA A 742 10.45 38.14 11.07
CA ALA A 742 11.70 37.67 10.46
C ALA A 742 12.83 37.49 11.51
N ALA A 743 12.91 38.38 12.50
CA ALA A 743 13.87 38.27 13.61
C ALA A 743 13.55 37.10 14.56
N CYS A 744 12.26 36.76 14.76
CA CYS A 744 11.81 35.60 15.54
C CYS A 744 12.14 34.27 14.83
N MET A 745 12.23 34.29 13.49
CA MET A 745 12.45 33.11 12.64
C MET A 745 13.92 32.87 12.26
N THR A 746 14.84 33.79 12.60
CA THR A 746 16.27 33.65 12.27
C THR A 746 17.03 32.99 13.43
N CYS A 747 17.51 31.77 13.19
CA CYS A 747 18.43 31.06 14.08
C CYS A 747 19.77 31.82 14.21
N GLN A 748 19.89 32.74 15.18
CA GLN A 748 21.18 33.33 15.56
C GLN A 748 21.74 32.64 16.82
N VAL A 749 22.90 32.00 16.67
CA VAL A 749 23.75 31.56 17.78
C VAL A 749 24.21 32.80 18.54
N ARG A 750 23.65 33.08 19.72
CA ARG A 750 24.24 34.04 20.65
C ARG A 750 25.34 33.35 21.46
N PRO A 751 26.55 33.93 21.57
CA PRO A 751 27.56 33.42 22.49
C PRO A 751 27.08 33.62 23.93
N LEU A 752 27.19 32.58 24.76
CA LEU A 752 27.03 32.68 26.20
C LEU A 752 28.20 33.49 26.77
N SER A 753 27.98 34.78 27.02
CA SER A 753 28.80 35.55 27.96
C SER A 753 27.92 36.21 29.04
N ALA A 754 28.20 35.77 30.28
CA ALA A 754 28.14 36.50 31.54
C ALA A 754 26.84 37.22 31.98
N GLN A 755 26.33 36.70 33.10
CA GLN A 755 26.03 37.43 34.35
C GLN A 755 24.71 38.23 34.52
N SER A 756 23.89 37.66 35.42
CA SER A 756 23.35 38.25 36.66
C SER A 756 22.42 39.48 36.66
N ALA A 757 21.41 39.35 37.53
CA ALA A 757 20.73 40.37 38.34
C ALA A 757 19.61 41.19 37.69
N SER A 758 18.36 40.79 37.98
CA SER A 758 17.47 41.49 38.94
C SER A 758 16.27 40.62 39.26
#